data_AF-A0A9P6JVA5-F1
#
_entry.id   AF-A0A9P6JVA5-F1
#
_cell.length_a   1.000
_cell.length_b   1.000
_cell.length_c   1.000
_cell.angle_alpha   90.00
_cell.angle_beta   90.00
_cell.angle_gamma   90.00
#
_symmetry.space_group_name_H-M   'P 1'
#
loop_
_entity.id
_entity.type
_entity.pdbx_description
1 polymer ?
#
loop_
_entity_poly.entity_id
_entity_poly.type
_entity_poly.pdbx_seq_one_letter_code
_entity_poly.pdbx_strand_id
1 'polypeptide(L)'
;MNGTLEAAWERPRPTSEDEGPLGMGMDVDEDEDEEDRAFDTTACASAEARFDICASRIVRFSSLHPQSNVGAIVLAGQHLDGGYASSLGSNSNPWAPFKTKIDWKLGRWGKLRGQGSTALSELLSINGLVEALGLSYKNTNELNKIIDKSLPHRPAFKRQEFVVVGESFELFGRDIVECLRALWGNPEFLPYLVFEAKHHYVDEDQTIWLFHDTHTGRWWWDTQRRVERKIKKTGITIVPIILSSDKTQLTVFRDKLAYPVYLTIGNLLKHVRRKPSRQGQILLAYLPTSKLKHITNKLARRRAVANLFHACIGFLLKPLKTLGETGLLMRSGDGAVRDCHPILAAYRGDYPEQTLVTCTTHCPTCPVPQNELGNPKSVGAACKLELILTALSTITEGPTEFTCSCREAGIKPIQHPFWEHLLFVNIFRSITPDVLHQLYQGYKENIRNIKHLVNWLKKACGEAKIDARCRRLPPNHNIRLFLKGISHLSCVTGTEHDQICRFILGIIIDIRVPNACRGATACLVRAVRGILDFLYLAKYPVHTMETLNQMEESLKMYHENRQVFINLGIRQDFNFPKYHFSNHYRKLIELFGTTDNFNTEYTERLHINLAKEAFRATNSKDKFPQMTAWLDRREKVMLHDKFILRRFEANSNNVPPPPRIPPLVQPREMKMATSPSVYGALSRFVIHSQKPELTKREVEDAAANFQLPFYKVSVFHRIKFVSHDPYSINPSASIVVDSIHCEPARFDRYNNLIPGRFDTAMVNIANGGRVGVKGYCVGQIHCVFVLPSRVQKTWFPGQRSPLHLAYVEWFTPFTTLCPGRNHGLYKISRRMIDGQQHTSVIPINLIKQSAHVIPAFGPVAPAEWKSSTVLEVAPLLYVNCFSDRFPYSTIY
;
A
#
# COMPACT_ATOMS: atom_id res chain seq x y z
N MET A 1 0.57 -41.21 21.65
CA MET A 1 -0.09 -42.24 22.47
C MET A 1 -1.02 -41.52 23.44
N ASN A 2 -2.30 -41.94 23.45
CA ASN A 2 -3.34 -41.90 24.50
C ASN A 2 -3.50 -40.63 25.39
N GLY A 3 -4.70 -40.16 25.74
CA GLY A 3 -6.06 -40.61 25.40
C GLY A 3 -7.13 -39.75 26.09
N THR A 4 -8.14 -39.35 25.32
CA THR A 4 -9.61 -39.38 25.58
C THR A 4 -10.21 -39.25 27.00
N LEU A 5 -11.16 -38.30 27.11
CA LEU A 5 -12.45 -38.30 27.83
C LEU A 5 -13.21 -37.06 27.27
N GLU A 6 -14.29 -37.09 26.48
CA GLU A 6 -15.65 -37.66 26.69
C GLU A 6 -16.36 -37.10 27.94
N ALA A 7 -17.65 -36.71 27.93
CA ALA A 7 -18.65 -36.49 26.86
C ALA A 7 -19.88 -35.71 27.44
N ALA A 8 -21.00 -35.67 26.68
CA ALA A 8 -22.35 -35.21 27.05
C ALA A 8 -22.60 -33.68 27.06
N TRP A 9 -23.77 -33.15 26.65
CA TRP A 9 -25.10 -33.77 26.44
C TRP A 9 -25.75 -33.37 25.10
N GLU A 10 -26.37 -34.34 24.41
CA GLU A 10 -27.50 -34.12 23.47
C GLU A 10 -28.80 -34.67 24.10
N ARG A 11 -29.97 -34.29 23.55
CA ARG A 11 -31.27 -34.91 23.83
C ARG A 11 -31.93 -35.35 22.51
N PRO A 12 -32.78 -36.40 22.53
CA PRO A 12 -33.00 -37.25 21.36
C PRO A 12 -34.01 -36.69 20.35
N ARG A 13 -33.92 -37.17 19.11
CA ARG A 13 -34.96 -37.07 18.08
C ARG A 13 -35.96 -38.24 18.23
N PRO A 14 -37.24 -38.05 17.89
CA PRO A 14 -38.14 -39.15 17.56
C PRO A 14 -37.97 -39.61 16.10
N THR A 15 -38.28 -40.88 15.83
CA THR A 15 -38.22 -41.54 14.52
C THR A 15 -39.47 -42.40 14.29
N SER A 16 -40.11 -42.21 13.13
CA SER A 16 -41.00 -43.15 12.40
C SER A 16 -41.44 -42.38 11.14
N GLU A 17 -41.00 -42.74 9.93
CA GLU A 17 -41.62 -43.77 9.06
C GLU A 17 -42.99 -43.31 8.51
N ASP A 18 -43.07 -43.07 7.19
CA ASP A 18 -43.95 -43.86 6.32
C ASP A 18 -43.61 -43.70 4.81
N GLU A 19 -44.15 -44.58 3.97
CA GLU A 19 -43.80 -44.79 2.54
C GLU A 19 -44.61 -43.96 1.52
N GLY A 20 -44.20 -43.92 0.24
CA GLY A 20 -45.07 -43.49 -0.89
C GLY A 20 -44.34 -42.92 -2.14
N PRO A 21 -44.59 -43.42 -3.39
CA PRO A 21 -43.77 -43.06 -4.55
C PRO A 21 -44.50 -42.37 -5.73
N LEU A 22 -43.70 -42.02 -6.77
CA LEU A 22 -44.04 -41.69 -8.18
C LEU A 22 -44.60 -40.28 -8.51
N GLY A 23 -44.14 -39.71 -9.64
CA GLY A 23 -44.71 -38.52 -10.28
C GLY A 23 -43.75 -37.80 -11.25
N MET A 24 -44.03 -37.84 -12.56
CA MET A 24 -43.30 -37.09 -13.60
C MET A 24 -43.73 -35.62 -13.67
N GLY A 25 -42.90 -34.75 -14.26
CA GLY A 25 -43.30 -33.42 -14.72
C GLY A 25 -42.14 -32.57 -15.24
N MET A 26 -42.12 -32.30 -16.55
CA MET A 26 -41.42 -31.14 -17.14
C MET A 26 -42.16 -29.86 -16.68
N ASP A 27 -41.55 -28.67 -16.58
CA ASP A 27 -41.21 -27.83 -17.74
C ASP A 27 -40.16 -26.76 -17.42
N VAL A 28 -39.69 -26.09 -18.47
CA VAL A 28 -38.61 -25.10 -18.47
C VAL A 28 -39.17 -23.76 -18.96
N ASP A 29 -39.36 -22.81 -18.05
CA ASP A 29 -39.69 -21.42 -18.41
C ASP A 29 -38.54 -20.48 -18.03
N GLU A 30 -37.98 -19.85 -19.07
CA GLU A 30 -37.00 -18.77 -19.02
C GLU A 30 -37.74 -17.44 -19.16
N ASP A 31 -38.04 -16.76 -18.05
CA ASP A 31 -38.58 -15.40 -18.09
C ASP A 31 -37.44 -14.35 -18.01
N GLU A 32 -37.22 -13.65 -19.13
CA GLU A 32 -36.32 -12.50 -19.24
C GLU A 32 -37.08 -11.17 -19.04
N ASP A 33 -37.04 -10.62 -17.82
CA ASP A 33 -37.52 -9.24 -17.56
C ASP A 33 -36.40 -8.21 -17.73
N GLU A 34 -36.28 -7.64 -18.94
CA GLU A 34 -35.47 -6.45 -19.21
C GLU A 34 -36.22 -5.14 -18.86
N GLU A 35 -36.07 -4.66 -17.62
CA GLU A 35 -36.37 -3.25 -17.31
C GLU A 35 -35.12 -2.37 -17.48
N ASP A 36 -35.16 -1.55 -18.54
CA ASP A 36 -34.13 -0.58 -18.87
C ASP A 36 -34.01 0.55 -17.84
N ARG A 37 -32.78 0.76 -17.34
CA ARG A 37 -32.38 2.03 -16.73
C ARG A 37 -31.13 2.54 -17.41
N ALA A 38 -31.29 3.62 -18.17
CA ALA A 38 -30.23 4.27 -18.92
C ALA A 38 -29.02 4.59 -18.02
N PHE A 39 -27.84 4.13 -18.43
CA PHE A 39 -26.57 4.54 -17.84
C PHE A 39 -26.19 5.92 -18.40
N ASP A 40 -25.98 6.88 -17.50
CA ASP A 40 -25.68 8.26 -17.85
C ASP A 40 -24.31 8.41 -18.52
N THR A 41 -24.31 8.77 -19.81
CA THR A 41 -23.12 8.99 -20.63
C THR A 41 -22.28 10.19 -20.18
N THR A 42 -22.80 11.05 -19.31
CA THR A 42 -22.11 12.25 -18.80
C THR A 42 -20.88 11.91 -17.94
N ALA A 43 -20.82 10.71 -17.37
CA ALA A 43 -19.69 10.23 -16.55
C ALA A 43 -18.36 10.05 -17.32
N CYS A 44 -18.38 10.07 -18.66
CA CYS A 44 -17.17 9.87 -19.47
C CYS A 44 -16.30 11.14 -19.53
N ALA A 45 -16.91 12.33 -19.52
CA ALA A 45 -16.18 13.61 -19.55
C ALA A 45 -15.50 13.94 -18.21
N SER A 46 -16.09 13.56 -17.07
CA SER A 46 -15.45 13.73 -15.75
C SER A 46 -14.25 12.79 -15.54
N ALA A 47 -14.22 11.66 -16.25
CA ALA A 47 -13.18 10.64 -16.07
C ALA A 47 -11.81 11.06 -16.60
N GLU A 48 -11.73 11.81 -17.70
CA GLU A 48 -10.44 12.16 -18.33
C GLU A 48 -9.57 13.07 -17.45
N ALA A 49 -10.20 13.89 -16.60
CA ALA A 49 -9.53 14.75 -15.61
C ALA A 49 -8.82 13.97 -14.48
N ARG A 50 -9.07 12.65 -14.32
CA ARG A 50 -8.57 11.84 -13.20
C ARG A 50 -7.13 11.32 -13.36
N PHE A 51 -6.42 11.59 -14.46
CA PHE A 51 -5.18 10.86 -14.81
C PHE A 51 -3.88 11.67 -14.79
N ASP A 52 -3.90 12.92 -15.25
CA ASP A 52 -2.88 13.92 -14.91
C ASP A 52 -3.45 14.83 -13.82
N ILE A 53 -3.65 14.27 -12.62
CA ILE A 53 -4.03 15.05 -11.44
C ILE A 53 -2.79 15.86 -10.97
N CYS A 54 -2.47 16.89 -11.74
CA CYS A 54 -1.81 18.08 -11.22
C CYS A 54 -2.91 19.03 -10.77
N ALA A 55 -2.72 19.71 -9.64
CA ALA A 55 -3.65 20.78 -9.28
C ALA A 55 -3.41 21.94 -10.23
N SER A 56 -4.45 22.35 -10.98
CA SER A 56 -4.44 23.62 -11.71
C SER A 56 -4.43 24.78 -10.71
N ARG A 57 -5.17 24.64 -9.60
CA ARG A 57 -5.28 25.66 -8.56
C ARG A 57 -4.96 25.13 -7.17
N ILE A 58 -4.11 25.88 -6.45
CA ILE A 58 -3.70 25.61 -5.08
C ILE A 58 -4.09 26.82 -4.22
N VAL A 59 -5.08 26.64 -3.35
CA VAL A 59 -5.48 27.65 -2.36
C VAL A 59 -4.76 27.37 -1.06
N ARG A 60 -3.97 28.33 -0.59
CA ARG A 60 -3.21 28.22 0.65
C ARG A 60 -4.02 28.76 1.83
N PHE A 61 -3.75 28.27 3.04
CA PHE A 61 -4.35 28.81 4.26
C PHE A 61 -4.11 30.33 4.38
N SER A 62 -2.87 30.76 4.17
CA SER A 62 -2.46 32.16 4.18
C SER A 62 -3.20 33.02 3.13
N SER A 63 -3.64 32.45 2.00
CA SER A 63 -4.39 33.21 0.98
C SER A 63 -5.81 33.59 1.41
N LEU A 64 -6.48 32.73 2.20
CA LEU A 64 -7.81 33.02 2.76
C LEU A 64 -7.76 33.68 4.14
N HIS A 65 -6.61 33.60 4.80
CA HIS A 65 -6.35 34.21 6.11
C HIS A 65 -5.01 34.97 6.10
N PRO A 66 -4.87 36.11 5.38
CA PRO A 66 -3.58 36.81 5.25
C PRO A 66 -2.94 37.19 6.60
N GLN A 67 -3.76 37.62 7.56
CA GLN A 67 -3.32 38.00 8.91
C GLN A 67 -2.73 36.82 9.73
N SER A 68 -2.97 35.58 9.32
CA SER A 68 -2.48 34.39 10.04
C SER A 68 -0.99 34.13 9.81
N ASN A 69 -0.39 34.59 8.69
CA ASN A 69 1.06 34.49 8.43
C ASN A 69 1.68 33.09 8.64
N VAL A 70 0.93 32.00 8.39
CA VAL A 70 1.41 30.60 8.58
C VAL A 70 2.75 30.36 7.90
N GLY A 71 3.68 29.71 8.61
CA GLY A 71 5.01 29.38 8.05
C GLY A 71 6.00 30.55 8.04
N ALA A 72 5.65 31.69 8.62
CA ALA A 72 6.55 32.84 8.79
C ALA A 72 7.88 32.45 9.46
N ILE A 73 8.95 33.07 8.96
CA ILE A 73 10.30 32.90 9.50
C ILE A 73 10.45 33.90 10.65
N VAL A 74 10.66 33.38 11.87
CA VAL A 74 10.85 34.18 13.09
C VAL A 74 12.30 34.69 13.18
N LEU A 75 13.27 33.84 12.79
CA LEU A 75 14.69 34.17 12.74
C LEU A 75 15.36 33.48 11.54
N ALA A 76 16.29 34.15 10.89
CA ALA A 76 17.22 33.53 9.95
C ALA A 76 18.51 33.13 10.69
N GLY A 77 18.97 31.90 10.49
CA GLY A 77 20.23 31.38 11.04
C GLY A 77 21.09 30.71 9.98
N GLN A 78 22.28 30.26 10.37
CA GLN A 78 23.17 29.51 9.48
C GLN A 78 22.56 28.17 9.03
N HIS A 79 22.82 27.83 7.76
CA HIS A 79 22.48 26.56 7.11
C HIS A 79 23.04 25.36 7.89
N LEU A 80 22.24 24.30 8.06
CA LEU A 80 22.57 23.21 9.00
C LEU A 80 23.78 22.37 8.56
N ASP A 81 24.02 22.21 7.25
CA ASP A 81 25.24 21.53 6.76
C ASP A 81 26.52 22.34 7.07
N GLY A 82 26.43 23.67 7.23
CA GLY A 82 27.57 24.50 7.67
C GLY A 82 27.92 24.24 9.14
N GLY A 83 26.90 24.20 10.01
CA GLY A 83 27.09 23.80 11.42
C GLY A 83 27.59 22.35 11.56
N TYR A 84 27.11 21.44 10.72
CA TYR A 84 27.57 20.05 10.67
C TYR A 84 29.06 19.98 10.27
N ALA A 85 29.48 20.69 9.21
CA ALA A 85 30.88 20.75 8.80
C ALA A 85 31.79 21.31 9.91
N SER A 86 31.40 22.41 10.56
CA SER A 86 32.14 22.99 11.69
C SER A 86 32.31 22.00 12.85
N SER A 87 31.28 21.21 13.16
CA SER A 87 31.34 20.19 14.23
C SER A 87 32.28 19.00 13.93
N LEU A 88 32.71 18.83 12.68
CA LEU A 88 33.68 17.81 12.26
C LEU A 88 35.13 18.28 12.34
N GLY A 89 35.39 19.57 12.61
CA GLY A 89 36.73 20.13 12.77
C GLY A 89 37.56 20.24 11.48
N SER A 90 37.00 19.98 10.30
CA SER A 90 37.68 20.16 9.02
C SER A 90 36.70 20.57 7.91
N ASN A 91 36.89 21.79 7.39
CA ASN A 91 36.16 22.27 6.21
C ASN A 91 36.81 21.87 4.88
N SER A 92 38.04 21.35 4.88
CA SER A 92 38.77 20.98 3.66
C SER A 92 38.59 19.50 3.28
N ASN A 93 38.52 18.59 4.25
CA ASN A 93 38.32 17.16 4.00
C ASN A 93 36.81 16.82 3.88
N PRO A 94 36.29 16.47 2.69
CA PRO A 94 34.87 16.13 2.51
C PRO A 94 34.46 14.80 3.15
N TRP A 95 35.41 13.98 3.62
CA TRP A 95 35.18 12.68 4.27
C TRP A 95 35.37 12.73 5.80
N ALA A 96 35.70 13.89 6.38
CA ALA A 96 35.97 14.04 7.81
C ALA A 96 34.81 13.48 8.66
N PRO A 97 35.06 12.66 9.69
CA PRO A 97 36.33 12.44 10.38
C PRO A 97 37.24 11.37 9.76
N PHE A 98 36.82 10.73 8.66
CA PHE A 98 37.61 9.72 7.95
C PHE A 98 38.65 10.38 7.06
N LYS A 99 39.83 9.75 6.92
CA LYS A 99 40.98 10.30 6.19
C LYS A 99 40.74 10.36 4.69
N THR A 100 40.08 9.35 4.13
CA THR A 100 39.94 9.18 2.67
C THR A 100 38.56 8.65 2.26
N LYS A 101 38.27 8.70 0.95
CA LYS A 101 37.10 8.09 0.33
C LYS A 101 37.01 6.57 0.57
N ILE A 102 38.15 5.88 0.64
CA ILE A 102 38.22 4.44 0.90
C ILE A 102 37.91 4.16 2.37
N ASP A 103 38.55 4.91 3.26
CA ASP A 103 38.37 4.85 4.71
C ASP A 103 36.89 5.01 5.12
N TRP A 104 36.21 6.03 4.56
CA TRP A 104 34.77 6.19 4.72
C TRP A 104 33.96 5.04 4.10
N LYS A 105 34.21 4.69 2.83
CA LYS A 105 33.38 3.70 2.12
C LYS A 105 33.43 2.32 2.78
N LEU A 106 34.59 1.90 3.29
CA LEU A 106 34.74 0.63 3.99
C LEU A 106 34.01 0.66 5.34
N GLY A 107 34.15 1.74 6.12
CA GLY A 107 33.48 1.89 7.42
C GLY A 107 31.95 1.94 7.27
N ARG A 108 31.47 2.70 6.28
CA ARG A 108 30.06 2.74 5.86
C ARG A 108 29.57 1.35 5.42
N TRP A 109 30.31 0.64 4.58
CA TRP A 109 29.94 -0.73 4.17
C TRP A 109 29.85 -1.65 5.39
N GLY A 110 30.86 -1.66 6.25
CA GLY A 110 30.91 -2.46 7.47
C GLY A 110 29.73 -2.23 8.41
N LYS A 111 29.23 -0.98 8.53
CA LYS A 111 28.05 -0.66 9.36
C LYS A 111 26.70 -0.81 8.67
N LEU A 112 26.62 -0.65 7.36
CA LEU A 112 25.35 -0.71 6.63
C LEU A 112 25.04 -2.10 6.06
N ARG A 113 26.06 -2.86 5.64
CA ARG A 113 25.96 -4.08 4.83
C ARG A 113 26.93 -5.21 5.22
N GLY A 114 27.91 -4.94 6.08
CA GLY A 114 28.95 -5.89 6.46
C GLY A 114 28.42 -7.10 7.23
N GLN A 115 29.26 -8.14 7.30
CA GLN A 115 29.13 -9.22 8.27
C GLN A 115 29.26 -8.68 9.71
N GLY A 116 28.99 -9.51 10.71
CA GLY A 116 29.05 -9.11 12.12
C GLY A 116 30.40 -8.49 12.54
N SER A 117 30.40 -7.73 13.63
CA SER A 117 31.59 -7.00 14.14
C SER A 117 32.87 -7.83 14.26
N THR A 118 32.75 -9.14 14.49
CA THR A 118 33.88 -10.09 14.49
C THR A 118 34.49 -10.21 13.10
N ALA A 119 33.71 -10.58 12.08
CA ALA A 119 34.17 -10.76 10.71
C ALA A 119 34.76 -9.49 10.07
N LEU A 120 34.24 -8.30 10.42
CA LEU A 120 34.88 -7.05 10.00
C LEU A 120 36.24 -6.83 10.70
N SER A 121 36.38 -7.24 11.96
CA SER A 121 37.65 -7.13 12.69
C SER A 121 38.67 -8.18 12.22
N GLU A 122 38.21 -9.39 11.85
CA GLU A 122 39.03 -10.43 11.22
C GLU A 122 39.58 -9.95 9.86
N LEU A 123 38.73 -9.36 9.01
CA LEU A 123 39.15 -8.74 7.75
C LEU A 123 40.22 -7.66 7.98
N LEU A 124 40.02 -6.77 8.95
CA LEU A 124 40.98 -5.71 9.29
C LEU A 124 42.25 -6.21 9.97
N SER A 125 42.28 -7.46 10.45
CA SER A 125 43.47 -8.09 11.04
C SER A 125 44.41 -8.71 9.99
N ILE A 126 44.05 -8.69 8.71
CA ILE A 126 44.94 -9.13 7.62
C ILE A 126 46.15 -8.18 7.56
N ASN A 127 47.34 -8.74 7.71
CA ASN A 127 48.59 -7.97 7.80
C ASN A 127 48.79 -7.05 6.57
N GLY A 128 49.09 -5.78 6.82
CA GLY A 128 49.28 -4.75 5.81
C GLY A 128 48.01 -4.19 5.17
N LEU A 129 46.82 -4.76 5.41
CA LEU A 129 45.57 -4.30 4.76
C LEU A 129 45.17 -2.89 5.21
N VAL A 130 45.28 -2.60 6.51
CA VAL A 130 44.90 -1.30 7.08
C VAL A 130 45.80 -0.19 6.55
N GLU A 131 47.09 -0.46 6.46
CA GLU A 131 48.13 0.43 5.94
C GLU A 131 47.93 0.65 4.43
N ALA A 132 47.75 -0.43 3.65
CA ALA A 132 47.54 -0.35 2.20
C ALA A 132 46.25 0.40 1.79
N LEU A 133 45.19 0.34 2.63
CA LEU A 133 43.94 1.08 2.40
C LEU A 133 43.91 2.46 3.08
N GLY A 134 44.93 2.81 3.87
CA GLY A 134 45.05 4.11 4.55
C GLY A 134 43.95 4.40 5.57
N LEU A 135 43.45 3.39 6.29
CA LEU A 135 42.27 3.53 7.15
C LEU A 135 42.57 4.33 8.44
N SER A 136 41.51 4.82 9.09
CA SER A 136 41.59 5.49 10.40
C SER A 136 41.31 4.57 11.59
N TYR A 137 41.04 3.28 11.36
CA TYR A 137 40.70 2.27 12.36
C TYR A 137 41.29 0.90 12.00
N LYS A 138 41.77 0.17 13.02
CA LYS A 138 42.33 -1.21 12.91
C LYS A 138 41.32 -2.31 13.23
N ASN A 139 40.17 -1.96 13.81
CA ASN A 139 39.15 -2.91 14.23
C ASN A 139 37.78 -2.23 14.39
N THR A 140 36.74 -3.03 14.61
CA THR A 140 35.37 -2.51 14.74
C THR A 140 35.16 -1.61 15.98
N ASN A 141 35.97 -1.75 17.02
CA ASN A 141 35.87 -0.92 18.24
C ASN A 141 36.44 0.49 18.03
N GLU A 142 37.52 0.64 17.28
CA GLU A 142 38.03 1.95 16.84
C GLU A 142 37.06 2.64 15.88
N LEU A 143 36.52 1.92 14.90
CA LEU A 143 35.46 2.44 14.03
C LEU A 143 34.22 2.89 14.83
N ASN A 144 33.82 2.13 15.87
CA ASN A 144 32.76 2.56 16.79
C ASN A 144 33.14 3.85 17.51
N LYS A 145 34.35 3.96 18.08
CA LYS A 145 34.82 5.17 18.79
C LYS A 145 34.76 6.42 17.91
N ILE A 146 35.14 6.32 16.62
CA ILE A 146 35.04 7.42 15.65
C ILE A 146 33.57 7.81 15.41
N ILE A 147 32.69 6.85 15.17
CA ILE A 147 31.26 7.11 14.96
C ILE A 147 30.61 7.69 16.24
N ASP A 148 30.98 7.19 17.41
CA ASP A 148 30.37 7.58 18.68
C ASP A 148 30.81 8.99 19.09
N LYS A 149 32.10 9.33 18.96
CA LYS A 149 32.68 10.62 19.38
C LYS A 149 32.73 11.71 18.31
N SER A 150 33.06 11.37 17.06
CA SER A 150 33.41 12.34 16.02
C SER A 150 32.28 12.64 15.03
N LEU A 151 31.25 11.77 14.94
CA LEU A 151 30.05 12.10 14.17
C LEU A 151 28.99 12.78 15.04
N PRO A 152 28.31 13.84 14.55
CA PRO A 152 27.33 14.61 15.31
C PRO A 152 26.22 13.78 15.97
N HIS A 153 25.70 14.32 17.06
CA HIS A 153 24.71 13.63 17.88
C HIS A 153 23.37 13.46 17.13
N ARG A 154 22.73 12.32 17.38
CA ARG A 154 21.34 12.00 17.01
C ARG A 154 20.55 11.82 18.30
N PRO A 155 19.23 12.05 18.33
CA PRO A 155 18.42 11.87 19.54
C PRO A 155 18.71 10.51 20.18
N ALA A 156 19.29 10.49 21.37
CA ALA A 156 19.82 9.26 21.98
C ALA A 156 18.74 8.52 22.78
N PHE A 157 18.83 7.19 22.82
CA PHE A 157 17.97 6.39 23.69
C PHE A 157 18.37 6.55 25.17
N LYS A 158 17.42 6.99 25.98
CA LYS A 158 17.51 7.07 27.44
C LYS A 158 16.71 5.89 28.02
N ARG A 159 17.27 5.22 29.05
CA ARG A 159 16.56 4.17 29.80
C ARG A 159 15.75 4.83 30.90
N GLN A 160 14.45 4.55 30.96
CA GLN A 160 13.55 4.93 32.03
C GLN A 160 12.97 3.68 32.69
N GLU A 161 12.86 3.69 34.00
CA GLU A 161 12.31 2.58 34.78
C GLU A 161 10.88 2.90 35.24
N PHE A 162 10.00 1.91 35.20
CA PHE A 162 8.61 1.97 35.67
C PHE A 162 8.34 0.79 36.60
N VAL A 163 7.92 1.07 37.84
CA VAL A 163 7.50 0.02 38.79
C VAL A 163 5.99 -0.16 38.71
N VAL A 164 5.53 -1.37 38.43
CA VAL A 164 4.09 -1.73 38.40
C VAL A 164 3.88 -3.01 39.19
N VAL A 165 3.16 -2.91 40.31
CA VAL A 165 2.84 -4.03 41.23
C VAL A 165 4.12 -4.77 41.68
N GLY A 166 5.16 -4.02 42.03
CA GLY A 166 6.44 -4.56 42.53
C GLY A 166 7.41 -5.09 41.47
N GLU A 167 6.98 -5.29 40.21
CA GLU A 167 7.90 -5.58 39.10
C GLU A 167 8.39 -4.28 38.44
N SER A 168 9.68 -4.25 38.08
CA SER A 168 10.31 -3.17 37.33
C SER A 168 10.29 -3.42 35.81
N PHE A 169 10.04 -2.35 35.04
CA PHE A 169 9.98 -2.37 33.58
C PHE A 169 10.84 -1.28 32.95
N GLU A 170 11.75 -1.69 32.08
CA GLU A 170 12.60 -0.77 31.32
C GLU A 170 11.89 -0.29 30.03
N LEU A 171 11.74 1.03 29.93
CA LEU A 171 11.44 1.77 28.70
C LEU A 171 12.75 2.29 28.11
N PHE A 172 13.02 2.00 26.83
CA PHE A 172 14.12 2.63 26.09
C PHE A 172 13.54 3.66 25.13
N GLY A 173 13.61 4.94 25.48
CA GLY A 173 12.95 6.03 24.75
C GLY A 173 13.88 7.17 24.39
N ARG A 174 13.63 7.82 23.26
CA ARG A 174 14.27 9.07 22.84
C ARG A 174 13.43 10.26 23.27
N ASP A 175 14.06 11.42 23.43
CA ASP A 175 13.35 12.68 23.65
C ASP A 175 12.56 13.07 22.39
N ILE A 176 11.27 13.36 22.53
CA ILE A 176 10.40 13.66 21.39
C ILE A 176 10.73 15.01 20.74
N VAL A 177 11.19 16.01 21.51
CA VAL A 177 11.57 17.34 21.01
C VAL A 177 12.86 17.24 20.20
N GLU A 178 13.84 16.47 20.68
CA GLU A 178 15.04 16.13 19.91
C GLU A 178 14.67 15.39 18.60
N CYS A 179 13.74 14.44 18.65
CA CYS A 179 13.26 13.72 17.44
C CYS A 179 12.54 14.64 16.44
N LEU A 180 11.69 15.56 16.91
CA LEU A 180 11.00 16.54 16.06
C LEU A 180 12.01 17.46 15.37
N ARG A 181 12.98 18.00 16.12
CA ARG A 181 14.07 18.81 15.57
C ARG A 181 14.92 18.04 14.54
N ALA A 182 15.19 16.76 14.78
CA ALA A 182 15.94 15.92 13.86
C ALA A 182 15.20 15.64 12.53
N LEU A 183 13.87 15.53 12.55
CA LEU A 183 13.07 15.44 11.32
C LEU A 183 12.97 16.80 10.62
N TRP A 184 12.67 17.87 11.36
CA TRP A 184 12.45 19.21 10.81
C TRP A 184 13.73 19.84 10.23
N GLY A 185 14.87 19.63 10.88
CA GLY A 185 16.16 20.21 10.49
C GLY A 185 16.89 19.45 9.38
N ASN A 186 16.42 18.28 8.93
CA ASN A 186 17.14 17.52 7.90
C ASN A 186 17.13 18.27 6.55
N PRO A 187 18.30 18.70 6.00
CA PRO A 187 18.32 19.46 4.74
C PRO A 187 17.77 18.68 3.54
N GLU A 188 17.89 17.36 3.55
CA GLU A 188 17.28 16.45 2.55
C GLU A 188 15.76 16.56 2.49
N PHE A 189 15.11 16.99 3.58
CA PHE A 189 13.65 17.10 3.68
C PHE A 189 13.11 18.48 3.35
N LEU A 190 13.97 19.53 3.32
CA LEU A 190 13.54 20.91 3.05
C LEU A 190 12.66 21.06 1.80
N PRO A 191 12.97 20.46 0.62
CA PRO A 191 12.12 20.57 -0.57
C PRO A 191 10.75 19.85 -0.45
N TYR A 192 10.55 19.07 0.62
CA TYR A 192 9.39 18.22 0.87
C TYR A 192 8.69 18.54 2.20
N LEU A 193 9.09 19.62 2.88
CA LEU A 193 8.42 20.13 4.07
C LEU A 193 7.29 21.09 3.68
N VAL A 194 6.11 20.83 4.22
CA VAL A 194 4.92 21.66 4.07
C VAL A 194 4.66 22.42 5.36
N PHE A 195 4.61 23.75 5.27
CA PHE A 195 4.44 24.64 6.42
C PHE A 195 2.99 25.07 6.67
N GLU A 196 2.10 24.95 5.68
CA GLU A 196 0.70 25.40 5.77
C GLU A 196 -0.27 24.38 5.15
N ALA A 197 -1.53 24.40 5.61
CA ALA A 197 -2.61 23.66 4.97
C ALA A 197 -2.94 24.26 3.59
N LYS A 198 -3.39 23.41 2.66
CA LYS A 198 -3.72 23.79 1.28
C LYS A 198 -4.93 23.02 0.78
N HIS A 199 -5.79 23.66 0.00
CA HIS A 199 -6.77 22.97 -0.84
C HIS A 199 -6.21 22.90 -2.26
N HIS A 200 -6.21 21.70 -2.84
CA HIS A 200 -5.73 21.42 -4.19
C HIS A 200 -6.94 21.08 -5.05
N TYR A 201 -7.07 21.72 -6.21
CA TYR A 201 -8.21 21.56 -7.12
C TYR A 201 -7.73 21.12 -8.50
N VAL A 202 -8.51 20.25 -9.16
CA VAL A 202 -8.23 19.82 -10.54
C VAL A 202 -8.52 20.93 -11.54
N ASP A 203 -9.52 21.75 -11.23
CA ASP A 203 -10.08 22.83 -12.05
C ASP A 203 -9.80 24.22 -11.44
N GLU A 204 -9.77 25.25 -12.30
CA GLU A 204 -9.52 26.64 -11.88
C GLU A 204 -10.69 27.22 -11.07
N ASP A 205 -11.91 26.71 -11.30
CA ASP A 205 -13.16 27.11 -10.63
C ASP A 205 -13.32 26.57 -9.20
N GLN A 206 -12.38 25.71 -8.75
CA GLN A 206 -12.32 25.15 -7.38
C GLN A 206 -13.47 24.19 -7.02
N THR A 207 -14.06 23.52 -8.01
CA THR A 207 -15.17 22.58 -7.82
C THR A 207 -14.71 21.17 -7.42
N ILE A 208 -13.57 20.70 -7.93
CA ILE A 208 -13.05 19.33 -7.73
C ILE A 208 -11.86 19.33 -6.76
N TRP A 209 -12.15 19.27 -5.46
CA TRP A 209 -11.12 19.17 -4.41
C TRP A 209 -10.46 17.78 -4.35
N LEU A 210 -9.13 17.79 -4.29
CA LEU A 210 -8.22 16.66 -4.12
C LEU A 210 -7.77 16.44 -2.66
N PHE A 211 -7.92 15.20 -2.19
CA PHE A 211 -7.39 14.70 -0.92
C PHE A 211 -6.25 13.70 -1.19
N HIS A 212 -5.03 13.96 -0.73
CA HIS A 212 -3.90 13.02 -0.88
C HIS A 212 -2.90 13.00 0.28
N ASP A 213 -2.57 14.15 0.88
CA ASP A 213 -1.64 14.26 2.00
C ASP A 213 -2.30 14.99 3.18
N THR A 214 -1.69 14.90 4.36
CA THR A 214 -2.22 15.49 5.60
C THR A 214 -2.48 16.99 5.51
N HIS A 215 -1.72 17.73 4.68
CA HIS A 215 -1.93 19.16 4.45
C HIS A 215 -3.12 19.49 3.53
N THR A 216 -3.62 18.50 2.77
CA THR A 216 -4.84 18.61 1.94
C THR A 216 -6.11 18.16 2.65
N GLY A 217 -5.97 17.52 3.82
CA GLY A 217 -7.08 17.09 4.65
C GLY A 217 -7.62 18.22 5.54
N ARG A 218 -8.94 18.19 5.79
CA ARG A 218 -9.65 19.18 6.61
C ARG A 218 -9.09 19.33 8.02
N TRP A 219 -8.50 18.27 8.59
CA TRP A 219 -7.98 18.29 9.97
C TRP A 219 -6.91 19.36 10.19
N TRP A 220 -5.98 19.56 9.23
CA TRP A 220 -4.91 20.54 9.41
C TRP A 220 -5.48 21.96 9.35
N TRP A 221 -6.30 22.25 8.34
CA TRP A 221 -6.96 23.55 8.19
C TRP A 221 -7.80 23.93 9.42
N ASP A 222 -8.60 22.99 9.93
CA ASP A 222 -9.39 23.19 11.15
C ASP A 222 -8.52 23.33 12.39
N THR A 223 -7.39 22.62 12.47
CA THR A 223 -6.47 22.71 13.60
C THR A 223 -5.73 24.05 13.64
N GLN A 224 -5.24 24.55 12.50
CA GLN A 224 -4.64 25.90 12.41
C GLN A 224 -5.59 26.96 12.97
N ARG A 225 -6.85 27.00 12.48
CA ARG A 225 -7.89 27.94 12.97
C ARG A 225 -8.21 27.77 14.46
N ARG A 226 -8.24 26.54 14.98
CA ARG A 226 -8.53 26.27 16.40
C ARG A 226 -7.39 26.75 17.31
N VAL A 227 -6.14 26.52 16.90
CA VAL A 227 -4.97 26.89 17.70
C VAL A 227 -4.82 28.40 17.73
N GLU A 228 -4.73 29.07 16.58
CA GLU A 228 -4.58 30.54 16.48
C GLU A 228 -5.66 31.29 17.28
N ARG A 229 -6.93 30.85 17.18
CA ARG A 229 -8.04 31.45 17.94
C ARG A 229 -7.87 31.24 19.45
N LYS A 230 -7.45 30.06 19.91
CA LYS A 230 -7.29 29.78 21.35
C LYS A 230 -6.11 30.54 21.94
N ILE A 231 -4.95 30.52 21.28
CA ILE A 231 -3.71 31.12 21.81
C ILE A 231 -3.58 32.61 21.47
N LYS A 232 -4.48 33.17 20.64
CA LYS A 232 -4.50 34.56 20.17
C LYS A 232 -3.18 35.02 19.53
N LYS A 233 -2.54 34.13 18.76
CA LYS A 233 -1.24 34.34 18.12
C LYS A 233 -1.29 33.91 16.65
N THR A 234 -0.65 34.69 15.78
CA THR A 234 -0.46 34.39 14.35
C THR A 234 1.02 34.14 14.06
N GLY A 235 1.38 33.76 12.83
CA GLY A 235 2.74 33.37 12.43
C GLY A 235 3.09 31.90 12.72
N ILE A 236 2.18 31.15 13.31
CA ILE A 236 2.44 29.80 13.83
C ILE A 236 2.31 28.71 12.75
N THR A 237 3.06 27.62 12.91
CA THR A 237 3.03 26.46 12.01
C THR A 237 2.59 25.21 12.77
N ILE A 238 1.49 24.56 12.38
CA ILE A 238 1.14 23.26 12.98
C ILE A 238 2.12 22.18 12.51
N VAL A 239 2.54 21.32 13.45
CA VAL A 239 3.33 20.12 13.19
C VAL A 239 2.49 18.89 13.57
N PRO A 240 1.78 18.26 12.61
CA PRO A 240 0.93 17.12 12.90
C PRO A 240 1.79 15.91 13.27
N ILE A 241 1.68 15.41 14.49
CA ILE A 241 2.42 14.23 14.93
C ILE A 241 1.62 12.97 14.56
N ILE A 242 2.32 12.03 13.93
CA ILE A 242 1.78 10.72 13.56
C ILE A 242 2.59 9.68 14.32
N LEU A 243 1.92 8.95 15.20
CA LEU A 243 2.50 7.85 15.98
C LEU A 243 2.09 6.49 15.42
N SER A 244 2.88 5.47 15.73
CA SER A 244 2.48 4.08 15.50
C SER A 244 3.22 3.10 16.38
N SER A 245 2.51 2.12 16.93
CA SER A 245 3.06 1.04 17.75
C SER A 245 2.53 -0.31 17.28
N ASP A 246 3.37 -1.34 17.37
CA ASP A 246 2.98 -2.75 17.20
C ASP A 246 3.97 -3.68 17.92
N LYS A 247 3.48 -4.84 18.37
CA LYS A 247 4.28 -5.86 19.07
C LYS A 247 4.81 -6.89 18.08
N THR A 248 6.10 -6.79 17.76
CA THR A 248 6.74 -7.67 16.78
C THR A 248 7.56 -8.80 17.44
N GLN A 249 7.48 -10.00 16.88
CA GLN A 249 8.36 -11.12 17.23
C GLN A 249 9.75 -10.92 16.59
N LEU A 250 10.81 -11.07 17.39
CA LEU A 250 12.20 -10.92 16.94
C LEU A 250 12.77 -12.23 16.36
N THR A 251 12.25 -13.38 16.79
CA THR A 251 12.74 -14.73 16.45
C THR A 251 11.59 -15.69 16.24
N VAL A 252 11.75 -16.63 15.28
CA VAL A 252 10.73 -17.65 14.96
C VAL A 252 10.61 -18.73 16.05
N PHE A 253 11.74 -19.12 16.67
CA PHE A 253 11.83 -20.26 17.59
C PHE A 253 11.97 -19.88 19.07
N ARG A 254 11.96 -18.59 19.42
CA ARG A 254 12.10 -18.11 20.80
C ARG A 254 11.14 -16.96 21.02
N ASP A 255 10.49 -16.94 22.18
CA ASP A 255 9.38 -16.04 22.56
C ASP A 255 9.81 -14.57 22.82
N LYS A 256 10.86 -14.09 22.12
CA LYS A 256 11.45 -12.76 22.28
C LYS A 256 10.65 -11.74 21.45
N LEU A 257 9.95 -10.86 22.15
CA LEU A 257 9.19 -9.75 21.58
C LEU A 257 9.97 -8.42 21.63
N ALA A 258 9.63 -7.48 20.76
CA ALA A 258 9.88 -6.05 20.94
C ALA A 258 8.59 -5.28 20.67
N TYR A 259 8.46 -4.10 21.27
CA TYR A 259 7.27 -3.25 21.12
C TYR A 259 7.71 -1.82 20.71
N PRO A 260 8.20 -1.66 19.47
CA PRO A 260 8.62 -0.35 18.96
C PRO A 260 7.46 0.64 18.83
N VAL A 261 7.77 1.91 19.09
CA VAL A 261 6.93 3.09 18.79
C VAL A 261 7.67 3.94 17.77
N TYR A 262 7.06 4.22 16.63
CA TYR A 262 7.59 5.11 15.60
C TYR A 262 6.88 6.47 15.60
N LEU A 263 7.63 7.50 15.21
CA LEU A 263 7.21 8.90 15.12
C LEU A 263 7.52 9.46 13.72
N THR A 264 6.58 10.20 13.14
CA THR A 264 6.78 11.03 11.95
C THR A 264 5.90 12.29 12.01
N ILE A 265 6.25 13.31 11.22
CA ILE A 265 5.50 14.57 11.11
C ILE A 265 4.66 14.64 9.83
N GLY A 266 3.49 15.28 9.92
CA GLY A 266 2.54 15.51 8.85
C GLY A 266 3.06 16.44 7.75
N ASN A 267 4.03 17.29 8.10
CA ASN A 267 4.69 18.26 7.22
C ASN A 267 5.54 17.60 6.14
N LEU A 268 6.13 16.43 6.40
CA LEU A 268 6.94 15.72 5.42
C LEU A 268 6.04 14.94 4.46
N LEU A 269 6.10 15.17 3.15
CA LEU A 269 5.24 14.49 2.17
C LEU A 269 5.28 12.96 2.28
N LYS A 270 4.13 12.31 2.10
CA LYS A 270 3.98 10.86 2.31
C LYS A 270 4.93 10.00 1.46
N HIS A 271 5.28 10.45 0.26
CA HIS A 271 6.24 9.74 -0.60
C HIS A 271 7.64 9.66 0.01
N VAL A 272 8.02 10.60 0.87
CA VAL A 272 9.26 10.52 1.66
C VAL A 272 9.04 9.72 2.94
N ARG A 273 7.92 9.95 3.68
CA ARG A 273 7.58 9.21 4.91
C ARG A 273 7.52 7.69 4.73
N ARG A 274 6.95 7.23 3.61
CA ARG A 274 6.72 5.81 3.30
C ARG A 274 8.00 5.03 2.95
N LYS A 275 9.15 5.69 2.88
CA LYS A 275 10.44 5.09 2.50
C LYS A 275 11.38 4.98 3.70
N PRO A 276 11.56 3.78 4.29
CA PRO A 276 12.52 3.56 5.38
C PRO A 276 13.93 4.06 5.06
N SER A 277 14.36 3.92 3.80
CA SER A 277 15.66 4.38 3.32
C SER A 277 15.86 5.90 3.43
N ARG A 278 14.81 6.71 3.25
CA ARG A 278 14.87 8.17 3.44
C ARG A 278 14.92 8.57 4.91
N GLN A 279 14.65 7.66 5.86
CA GLN A 279 14.58 7.94 7.31
C GLN A 279 13.55 9.02 7.70
N GLY A 280 12.44 9.11 6.95
CA GLY A 280 11.34 10.03 7.27
C GLY A 280 10.51 9.64 8.49
N GLN A 281 10.85 8.54 9.17
CA GLN A 281 10.24 8.09 10.43
C GLN A 281 11.36 7.72 11.41
N ILE A 282 11.19 8.05 12.69
CA ILE A 282 12.15 7.77 13.78
C ILE A 282 11.55 6.70 14.69
N LEU A 283 12.36 5.73 15.13
CA LEU A 283 12.02 4.88 16.28
C LEU A 283 12.12 5.74 17.54
N LEU A 284 10.98 6.07 18.15
CA LEU A 284 10.87 6.89 19.35
C LEU A 284 11.19 6.07 20.61
N ALA A 285 10.70 4.83 20.70
CA ALA A 285 10.94 3.97 21.87
C ALA A 285 10.79 2.46 21.59
N TYR A 286 11.35 1.64 22.48
CA TYR A 286 10.87 0.28 22.74
C TYR A 286 10.13 0.23 24.08
N LEU A 287 8.84 -0.10 24.05
CA LEU A 287 8.00 -0.27 25.23
C LEU A 287 8.25 -1.64 25.91
N PRO A 288 7.94 -1.78 27.21
CA PRO A 288 7.96 -3.06 27.91
C PRO A 288 7.04 -4.11 27.27
N THR A 289 7.54 -5.35 27.14
CA THR A 289 6.77 -6.50 26.58
C THR A 289 6.29 -7.49 27.66
N SER A 290 6.12 -7.05 28.91
CA SER A 290 5.80 -7.96 30.02
C SER A 290 4.45 -8.67 29.84
N LYS A 291 4.38 -9.91 30.34
CA LYS A 291 3.14 -10.69 30.46
C LYS A 291 2.50 -10.55 31.85
N LEU A 292 3.11 -9.82 32.80
CA LEU A 292 2.68 -9.63 34.21
C LEU A 292 2.13 -10.90 34.88
N LYS A 293 2.88 -12.02 34.78
CA LYS A 293 2.37 -13.35 35.13
C LYS A 293 1.99 -13.49 36.61
N HIS A 294 2.63 -12.74 37.51
CA HIS A 294 2.31 -12.72 38.94
C HIS A 294 0.87 -12.27 39.23
N ILE A 295 0.27 -11.45 38.36
CA ILE A 295 -1.15 -11.08 38.49
C ILE A 295 -2.01 -12.25 38.01
N THR A 296 -2.53 -13.02 38.96
CA THR A 296 -3.38 -14.20 38.71
C THR A 296 -4.71 -13.82 38.03
N ASN A 297 -5.36 -12.76 38.50
CA ASN A 297 -6.62 -12.27 37.94
C ASN A 297 -6.43 -11.72 36.51
N LYS A 298 -7.03 -12.40 35.53
CA LYS A 298 -6.90 -12.09 34.09
C LYS A 298 -7.39 -10.67 33.72
N LEU A 299 -8.39 -10.13 34.40
CA LEU A 299 -8.94 -8.79 34.13
C LEU A 299 -8.10 -7.69 34.78
N ALA A 300 -7.67 -7.88 36.03
CA ALA A 300 -6.71 -6.99 36.68
C ALA A 300 -5.40 -6.92 35.87
N ARG A 301 -4.88 -8.07 35.43
CA ARG A 301 -3.66 -8.15 34.59
C ARG A 301 -3.78 -7.39 33.28
N ARG A 302 -4.92 -7.52 32.58
CA ARG A 302 -5.18 -6.76 31.34
C ARG A 302 -5.22 -5.25 31.59
N ARG A 303 -5.82 -4.80 32.69
CA ARG A 303 -5.84 -3.38 33.10
C ARG A 303 -4.43 -2.88 33.46
N ALA A 304 -3.65 -3.63 34.23
CA ALA A 304 -2.27 -3.28 34.58
C ALA A 304 -1.35 -3.15 33.34
N VAL A 305 -1.44 -4.07 32.37
CA VAL A 305 -0.71 -3.96 31.09
C VAL A 305 -1.14 -2.71 30.30
N ALA A 306 -2.42 -2.37 30.32
CA ALA A 306 -2.93 -1.17 29.65
C ALA A 306 -2.48 0.12 30.33
N ASN A 307 -2.57 0.22 31.66
CA ASN A 307 -2.05 1.35 32.43
C ASN A 307 -0.54 1.53 32.22
N LEU A 308 0.25 0.45 32.19
CA LEU A 308 1.68 0.52 31.86
C LEU A 308 1.93 1.10 30.45
N PHE A 309 1.14 0.70 29.46
CA PHE A 309 1.22 1.28 28.11
C PHE A 309 0.92 2.79 28.12
N HIS A 310 -0.19 3.21 28.75
CA HIS A 310 -0.57 4.62 28.83
C HIS A 310 0.44 5.45 29.64
N ALA A 311 1.01 4.91 30.71
CA ALA A 311 2.08 5.56 31.48
C ALA A 311 3.36 5.74 30.65
N CYS A 312 3.81 4.71 29.92
CA CYS A 312 5.00 4.81 29.07
C CYS A 312 4.80 5.80 27.90
N ILE A 313 3.66 5.77 27.20
CA ILE A 313 3.36 6.75 26.14
C ILE A 313 3.19 8.15 26.74
N GLY A 314 2.50 8.30 27.87
CA GLY A 314 2.30 9.57 28.56
C GLY A 314 3.61 10.22 29.03
N PHE A 315 4.61 9.41 29.40
CA PHE A 315 5.97 9.87 29.67
C PHE A 315 6.67 10.38 28.40
N LEU A 316 6.66 9.60 27.31
CA LEU A 316 7.27 9.99 26.03
C LEU A 316 6.65 11.26 25.43
N LEU A 317 5.34 11.44 25.59
CA LEU A 317 4.59 12.58 25.06
C LEU A 317 4.46 13.74 26.06
N LYS A 318 5.04 13.64 27.27
CA LYS A 318 4.94 14.68 28.31
C LYS A 318 5.26 16.10 27.79
N PRO A 319 6.30 16.33 26.94
CA PRO A 319 6.57 17.67 26.40
C PRO A 319 5.43 18.23 25.52
N LEU A 320 4.64 17.38 24.85
CA LEU A 320 3.57 17.84 23.96
C LEU A 320 2.41 18.52 24.69
N LYS A 321 2.24 18.24 26.00
CA LYS A 321 1.17 18.85 26.83
C LYS A 321 1.25 20.38 26.83
N THR A 322 2.45 20.95 26.91
CA THR A 322 2.70 22.40 26.90
C THR A 322 2.99 22.94 25.52
N LEU A 323 3.79 22.23 24.70
CA LEU A 323 4.24 22.71 23.40
C LEU A 323 3.11 22.92 22.37
N GLY A 324 1.95 22.28 22.55
CA GLY A 324 0.77 22.57 21.74
C GLY A 324 0.27 24.03 21.88
N GLU A 325 0.51 24.66 23.03
CA GLU A 325 0.10 26.04 23.35
C GLU A 325 1.26 27.03 23.31
N THR A 326 2.42 26.68 23.88
CA THR A 326 3.59 27.59 23.90
C THR A 326 4.32 27.70 22.56
N GLY A 327 4.13 26.73 21.68
CA GLY A 327 4.95 26.56 20.47
C GLY A 327 6.35 26.03 20.77
N LEU A 328 7.12 25.82 19.70
CA LEU A 328 8.49 25.31 19.69
C LEU A 328 9.23 25.93 18.50
N LEU A 329 10.24 26.76 18.76
CA LEU A 329 11.12 27.27 17.71
C LEU A 329 11.93 26.11 17.10
N MET A 330 11.75 25.87 15.80
CA MET A 330 12.47 24.83 15.06
C MET A 330 13.14 25.38 13.80
N ARG A 331 14.44 25.09 13.65
CA ARG A 331 15.28 25.48 12.51
C ARG A 331 15.23 24.40 11.42
N SER A 332 14.82 24.76 10.20
CA SER A 332 14.89 23.89 9.02
C SER A 332 16.29 23.88 8.38
N GLY A 333 16.51 23.02 7.38
CA GLY A 333 17.84 22.80 6.76
C GLY A 333 18.53 24.06 6.24
N ASP A 334 17.74 24.97 5.66
CA ASP A 334 18.10 26.32 5.18
C ASP A 334 18.62 27.27 6.27
N GLY A 335 18.39 26.94 7.54
CA GLY A 335 18.68 27.83 8.67
C GLY A 335 17.49 28.69 9.10
N ALA A 336 16.36 28.64 8.40
CA ALA A 336 15.15 29.39 8.77
C ALA A 336 14.49 28.79 10.02
N VAL A 337 14.19 29.64 11.00
CA VAL A 337 13.51 29.26 12.25
C VAL A 337 12.04 29.63 12.17
N ARG A 338 11.16 28.68 12.47
CA ARG A 338 9.70 28.88 12.49
C ARG A 338 9.14 28.52 13.86
N ASP A 339 8.07 29.19 14.27
CA ASP A 339 7.33 28.81 15.47
C ASP A 339 6.38 27.66 15.16
N CYS A 340 6.63 26.52 15.79
CA CYS A 340 6.01 25.24 15.43
C CYS A 340 5.22 24.66 16.60
N HIS A 341 3.94 24.36 16.39
CA HIS A 341 3.06 23.77 17.41
C HIS A 341 2.86 22.28 17.13
N PRO A 342 3.57 21.38 17.85
CA PRO A 342 3.41 19.94 17.67
C PRO A 342 2.11 19.43 18.31
N ILE A 343 1.25 18.80 17.50
CA ILE A 343 -0.08 18.31 17.92
C ILE A 343 -0.26 16.88 17.43
N LEU A 344 -0.65 15.95 18.32
CA LEU A 344 -0.97 14.56 17.92
C LEU A 344 -2.18 14.56 16.97
N ALA A 345 -1.93 14.16 15.72
CA ALA A 345 -2.90 14.15 14.65
C ALA A 345 -3.45 12.76 14.36
N ALA A 346 -2.57 11.75 14.36
CA ALA A 346 -2.93 10.39 13.99
C ALA A 346 -2.17 9.34 14.80
N TYR A 347 -2.83 8.22 15.08
CA TYR A 347 -2.26 7.03 15.69
C TYR A 347 -2.56 5.81 14.81
N ARG A 348 -1.50 5.11 14.38
CA ARG A 348 -1.60 3.91 13.52
C ARG A 348 -1.27 2.66 14.33
N GLY A 349 -2.08 1.63 14.21
CA GLY A 349 -1.92 0.35 14.89
C GLY A 349 -3.00 -0.62 14.43
N ASP A 350 -2.86 -1.89 14.77
CA ASP A 350 -3.87 -2.91 14.50
C ASP A 350 -5.12 -2.72 15.39
N TYR A 351 -6.22 -3.45 15.13
CA TYR A 351 -7.46 -3.26 15.88
C TYR A 351 -7.32 -3.41 17.42
N PRO A 352 -6.71 -4.50 17.96
CA PRO A 352 -6.30 -4.57 19.36
C PRO A 352 -5.57 -3.31 19.87
N GLU A 353 -4.58 -2.81 19.14
CA GLU A 353 -3.81 -1.62 19.52
C GLU A 353 -4.67 -0.34 19.50
N GLN A 354 -5.53 -0.17 18.49
CA GLN A 354 -6.48 0.95 18.40
C GLN A 354 -7.38 0.99 19.63
N THR A 355 -7.96 -0.15 20.04
CA THR A 355 -8.80 -0.22 21.27
C THR A 355 -8.02 -0.12 22.58
N LEU A 356 -6.69 -0.30 22.56
CA LEU A 356 -5.83 -0.02 23.71
C LEU A 356 -5.62 1.50 23.83
N VAL A 357 -5.27 2.14 22.71
CA VAL A 357 -5.02 3.58 22.60
C VAL A 357 -6.25 4.42 22.93
N THR A 358 -7.42 4.09 22.39
CA THR A 358 -8.68 4.83 22.65
C THR A 358 -9.39 4.39 23.93
N CYS A 359 -8.86 3.37 24.62
CA CYS A 359 -9.50 2.71 25.75
C CYS A 359 -10.87 2.05 25.45
N THR A 360 -11.40 2.04 24.22
CA THR A 360 -12.75 1.50 23.93
C THR A 360 -12.79 -0.03 23.87
N THR A 361 -13.99 -0.63 23.83
CA THR A 361 -14.20 -2.09 23.67
C THR A 361 -14.57 -2.51 22.24
N HIS A 362 -15.34 -1.69 21.51
CA HIS A 362 -15.95 -2.04 20.23
C HIS A 362 -15.31 -1.24 19.08
N CYS A 363 -15.98 -0.22 18.56
CA CYS A 363 -15.37 0.72 17.62
C CYS A 363 -14.39 1.65 18.37
N PRO A 364 -13.22 1.99 17.78
CA PRO A 364 -12.31 2.99 18.36
C PRO A 364 -12.71 4.44 18.03
N THR A 365 -13.70 4.66 17.17
CA THR A 365 -14.08 6.00 16.68
C THR A 365 -15.43 6.46 17.21
N CYS A 366 -16.48 5.66 17.15
CA CYS A 366 -17.85 6.02 17.54
C CYS A 366 -18.43 5.09 18.63
N PRO A 367 -19.44 5.52 19.40
CA PRO A 367 -19.97 4.78 20.55
C PRO A 367 -20.99 3.68 20.17
N VAL A 368 -20.84 3.04 19.01
CA VAL A 368 -21.81 2.06 18.49
C VAL A 368 -21.87 0.78 19.36
N PRO A 369 -23.06 0.28 19.71
CA PRO A 369 -23.23 -1.00 20.41
C PRO A 369 -22.72 -2.22 19.63
N GLN A 370 -22.28 -3.26 20.34
CA GLN A 370 -21.72 -4.48 19.75
C GLN A 370 -22.71 -5.21 18.80
N ASN A 371 -24.00 -5.21 19.13
CA ASN A 371 -25.09 -5.81 18.35
C ASN A 371 -25.47 -5.00 17.10
N GLU A 372 -24.98 -3.77 16.97
CA GLU A 372 -25.26 -2.86 15.85
C GLU A 372 -24.06 -2.66 14.90
N LEU A 373 -22.90 -3.23 15.20
CA LEU A 373 -21.69 -3.10 14.38
C LEU A 373 -21.91 -3.48 12.90
N GLY A 374 -22.80 -4.43 12.62
CA GLY A 374 -23.15 -4.87 11.27
C GLY A 374 -24.08 -3.90 10.52
N ASN A 375 -24.73 -2.95 11.19
CA ASN A 375 -25.64 -1.99 10.59
C ASN A 375 -24.89 -0.75 10.08
N PRO A 376 -24.85 -0.47 8.75
CA PRO A 376 -24.25 0.76 8.23
C PRO A 376 -24.97 2.04 8.71
N LYS A 377 -26.26 1.95 9.07
CA LYS A 377 -27.01 3.11 9.57
C LYS A 377 -26.66 3.48 11.02
N SER A 378 -26.04 2.58 11.78
CA SER A 378 -25.60 2.83 13.18
C SER A 378 -24.22 3.49 13.28
N VAL A 379 -23.70 4.05 12.18
CA VAL A 379 -22.41 4.75 12.13
C VAL A 379 -22.58 6.15 12.73
N GLY A 380 -22.44 6.23 14.05
CA GLY A 380 -22.52 7.48 14.80
C GLY A 380 -21.32 8.41 14.62
N ALA A 381 -21.47 9.65 15.10
CA ALA A 381 -20.37 10.60 15.24
C ALA A 381 -19.26 10.07 16.16
N ALA A 382 -18.08 10.71 16.11
CA ALA A 382 -16.97 10.34 16.97
C ALA A 382 -17.34 10.46 18.47
N CYS A 383 -16.80 9.59 19.32
CA CYS A 383 -17.07 9.61 20.76
C CYS A 383 -16.84 11.01 21.36
N LYS A 384 -17.80 11.47 22.17
CA LYS A 384 -17.76 12.77 22.82
C LYS A 384 -16.65 12.78 23.88
N LEU A 385 -15.55 13.46 23.56
CA LEU A 385 -14.36 13.50 24.42
C LEU A 385 -14.68 14.08 25.81
N GLU A 386 -15.55 15.08 25.89
CA GLU A 386 -15.96 15.73 27.14
C GLU A 386 -16.60 14.74 28.12
N LEU A 387 -17.60 13.97 27.69
CA LEU A 387 -18.24 12.93 28.52
C LEU A 387 -17.23 11.88 29.00
N ILE A 388 -16.27 11.53 28.15
CA ILE A 388 -15.21 10.57 28.46
C ILE A 388 -14.20 11.15 29.47
N LEU A 389 -13.88 12.45 29.40
CA LEU A 389 -13.05 13.10 30.40
C LEU A 389 -13.78 13.21 31.75
N THR A 390 -15.08 13.51 31.77
CA THR A 390 -15.91 13.47 32.99
C THR A 390 -15.92 12.07 33.62
N ALA A 391 -16.10 11.02 32.81
CA ALA A 391 -16.04 9.63 33.29
C ALA A 391 -14.64 9.18 33.74
N LEU A 392 -13.58 9.88 33.33
CA LEU A 392 -12.22 9.64 33.81
C LEU A 392 -11.92 10.39 35.11
N SER A 393 -12.52 11.57 35.33
CA SER A 393 -12.34 12.33 36.58
C SER A 393 -12.96 11.66 37.81
N THR A 394 -13.97 10.80 37.67
CA THR A 394 -14.57 10.05 38.80
C THR A 394 -13.60 9.04 39.43
N ILE A 395 -12.36 8.91 38.93
CA ILE A 395 -11.26 8.18 39.60
C ILE A 395 -11.02 8.67 41.05
N THR A 396 -11.29 9.95 41.34
CA THR A 396 -11.18 10.51 42.70
C THR A 396 -12.34 10.14 43.63
N GLU A 397 -13.48 9.71 43.07
CA GLU A 397 -14.69 9.32 43.81
C GLU A 397 -14.67 7.84 44.22
N GLY A 398 -13.74 7.06 43.65
CA GLY A 398 -13.39 5.72 44.09
C GLY A 398 -13.52 4.64 43.00
N PRO A 399 -13.00 3.42 43.25
CA PRO A 399 -12.87 2.41 42.20
C PRO A 399 -14.20 1.91 41.62
N THR A 400 -15.27 1.91 42.42
CA THR A 400 -16.61 1.46 42.02
C THR A 400 -17.24 2.44 41.05
N GLU A 401 -17.31 3.72 41.43
CA GLU A 401 -17.90 4.77 40.61
C GLU A 401 -17.13 4.94 39.30
N PHE A 402 -15.80 5.09 39.38
CA PHE A 402 -14.91 5.10 38.21
C PHE A 402 -15.15 3.93 37.23
N THR A 403 -15.44 2.73 37.74
CA THR A 403 -15.74 1.57 36.89
C THR A 403 -17.16 1.61 36.29
N CYS A 404 -18.11 2.28 36.94
CA CYS A 404 -19.46 2.50 36.45
C CYS A 404 -19.49 3.59 35.38
N SER A 405 -19.04 4.81 35.68
CA SER A 405 -19.05 5.93 34.73
C SER A 405 -18.17 5.65 33.50
N CYS A 406 -17.03 4.95 33.63
CA CYS A 406 -16.27 4.46 32.47
C CYS A 406 -17.07 3.48 31.59
N ARG A 407 -17.87 2.58 32.19
CA ARG A 407 -18.68 1.59 31.45
C ARG A 407 -19.80 2.30 30.67
N GLU A 408 -20.46 3.25 31.29
CA GLU A 408 -21.51 4.08 30.67
C GLU A 408 -20.96 4.93 29.52
N ALA A 409 -19.75 5.48 29.68
CA ALA A 409 -19.02 6.16 28.61
C ALA A 409 -18.43 5.23 27.52
N GLY A 410 -18.61 3.91 27.63
CA GLY A 410 -18.16 2.94 26.63
C GLY A 410 -16.64 2.67 26.60
N ILE A 411 -15.93 3.00 27.68
CA ILE A 411 -14.48 2.87 27.80
C ILE A 411 -14.06 1.87 28.89
N LYS A 412 -12.83 1.38 28.79
CA LYS A 412 -12.17 0.60 29.84
C LYS A 412 -11.72 1.57 30.95
N PRO A 413 -11.84 1.19 32.24
CA PRO A 413 -11.32 1.98 33.35
C PRO A 413 -9.78 1.92 33.36
N ILE A 414 -9.17 2.90 32.67
CA ILE A 414 -7.73 3.09 32.52
C ILE A 414 -7.32 4.33 33.30
N GLN A 415 -6.30 4.19 34.14
CA GLN A 415 -5.78 5.29 34.95
C GLN A 415 -4.96 6.23 34.07
N HIS A 416 -5.35 7.50 34.01
CA HIS A 416 -4.72 8.58 33.24
C HIS A 416 -4.25 8.21 31.82
N PRO A 417 -5.18 8.01 30.86
CA PRO A 417 -4.83 7.77 29.47
C PRO A 417 -3.91 8.86 28.91
N PHE A 418 -2.89 8.49 28.12
CA PHE A 418 -1.82 9.42 27.75
C PHE A 418 -2.29 10.71 27.04
N TRP A 419 -3.47 10.67 26.42
CA TRP A 419 -4.08 11.74 25.66
C TRP A 419 -4.98 12.68 26.48
N GLU A 420 -5.26 12.36 27.75
CA GLU A 420 -6.14 13.11 28.66
C GLU A 420 -5.82 14.62 28.69
N HIS A 421 -4.53 14.97 28.70
CA HIS A 421 -4.06 16.35 28.80
C HIS A 421 -3.36 16.85 27.52
N LEU A 422 -3.59 16.23 26.35
CA LEU A 422 -3.01 16.70 25.09
C LEU A 422 -3.94 17.73 24.43
N LEU A 423 -3.47 18.97 24.35
CA LEU A 423 -4.24 20.07 23.77
C LEU A 423 -4.57 19.85 22.28
N PHE A 424 -5.79 20.25 21.89
CA PHE A 424 -6.34 20.16 20.51
C PHE A 424 -6.55 18.74 19.95
N VAL A 425 -6.20 17.70 20.71
CA VAL A 425 -6.33 16.28 20.35
C VAL A 425 -7.74 15.76 20.67
N ASN A 426 -8.29 14.94 19.78
CA ASN A 426 -9.38 14.03 20.10
C ASN A 426 -8.96 12.64 19.60
N ILE A 427 -8.68 11.71 20.52
CA ILE A 427 -8.08 10.42 20.18
C ILE A 427 -9.00 9.56 19.30
N PHE A 428 -10.32 9.64 19.51
CA PHE A 428 -11.34 8.91 18.74
C PHE A 428 -11.41 9.39 17.29
N ARG A 429 -11.05 10.66 17.03
CA ARG A 429 -10.85 11.22 15.69
C ARG A 429 -9.44 10.99 15.13
N SER A 430 -8.49 10.48 15.92
CA SER A 430 -7.09 10.30 15.53
C SER A 430 -6.75 8.88 15.07
N ILE A 431 -7.70 7.94 15.11
CA ILE A 431 -7.51 6.57 14.64
C ILE A 431 -7.71 6.51 13.13
N THR A 432 -6.64 6.23 12.41
CA THR A 432 -6.62 6.24 10.93
C THR A 432 -6.86 4.85 10.32
N PRO A 433 -7.34 4.77 9.06
CA PRO A 433 -7.54 3.50 8.37
C PRO A 433 -6.23 2.73 8.15
N ASP A 434 -6.30 1.41 8.24
CA ASP A 434 -5.16 0.51 8.03
C ASP A 434 -5.54 -0.62 7.06
N VAL A 435 -5.26 -0.42 5.78
CA VAL A 435 -5.60 -1.35 4.70
C VAL A 435 -5.06 -2.75 4.96
N LEU A 436 -3.86 -2.88 5.54
CA LEU A 436 -3.26 -4.18 5.83
C LEU A 436 -4.03 -4.94 6.92
N HIS A 437 -4.14 -4.42 8.16
CA HIS A 437 -4.78 -5.18 9.25
C HIS A 437 -6.29 -5.03 9.33
N GLN A 438 -6.93 -4.13 8.57
CA GLN A 438 -8.39 -4.05 8.52
C GLN A 438 -8.96 -4.81 7.33
N LEU A 439 -8.40 -4.64 6.12
CA LEU A 439 -8.96 -5.21 4.90
C LEU A 439 -8.34 -6.57 4.54
N TYR A 440 -7.01 -6.68 4.51
CA TYR A 440 -6.33 -7.93 4.11
C TYR A 440 -6.18 -8.97 5.23
N GLN A 441 -5.49 -8.60 6.31
CA GLN A 441 -5.03 -9.50 7.38
C GLN A 441 -5.79 -9.28 8.70
N GLY A 442 -5.61 -10.21 9.64
CA GLY A 442 -6.18 -10.08 10.97
C GLY A 442 -5.75 -11.19 11.93
N TYR A 443 -5.15 -10.76 13.04
CA TYR A 443 -4.50 -11.62 14.04
C TYR A 443 -5.43 -12.59 14.80
N LYS A 444 -6.77 -12.44 14.71
CA LYS A 444 -7.73 -13.29 15.42
C LYS A 444 -8.79 -13.90 14.52
N GLU A 445 -9.33 -15.03 14.96
CA GLU A 445 -10.15 -15.93 14.14
C GLU A 445 -11.52 -15.36 13.76
N ASN A 446 -12.07 -14.41 14.53
CA ASN A 446 -13.41 -13.88 14.30
C ASN A 446 -13.45 -12.46 13.70
N ILE A 447 -12.31 -11.86 13.27
CA ILE A 447 -12.26 -10.44 12.87
C ILE A 447 -11.35 -10.19 11.65
N ARG A 448 -11.85 -10.50 10.44
CA ARG A 448 -11.13 -10.40 9.16
C ARG A 448 -12.11 -10.01 8.03
N ASN A 449 -11.67 -9.21 7.05
CA ASN A 449 -12.45 -8.94 5.82
C ASN A 449 -12.07 -9.94 4.72
N ILE A 450 -11.02 -9.68 3.92
CA ILE A 450 -10.66 -10.53 2.77
C ILE A 450 -10.33 -11.99 3.16
N LYS A 451 -9.57 -12.22 4.23
CA LYS A 451 -9.29 -13.60 4.69
C LYS A 451 -10.56 -14.39 5.03
N HIS A 452 -11.59 -13.71 5.54
CA HIS A 452 -12.90 -14.34 5.77
C HIS A 452 -13.69 -14.51 4.49
N LEU A 453 -13.69 -13.52 3.60
CA LEU A 453 -14.32 -13.61 2.28
C LEU A 453 -13.83 -14.84 1.50
N VAL A 454 -12.52 -15.07 1.44
CA VAL A 454 -11.94 -16.26 0.78
C VAL A 454 -12.44 -17.56 1.44
N ASN A 455 -12.57 -17.59 2.77
CA ASN A 455 -13.10 -18.75 3.49
C ASN A 455 -14.61 -18.95 3.28
N TRP A 456 -15.39 -17.87 3.21
CA TRP A 456 -16.81 -17.93 2.88
C TRP A 456 -17.04 -18.40 1.44
N LEU A 457 -16.20 -17.98 0.50
CA LEU A 457 -16.24 -18.45 -0.88
C LEU A 457 -15.85 -19.93 -1.00
N LYS A 458 -14.84 -20.41 -0.25
CA LYS A 458 -14.54 -21.86 -0.15
C LYS A 458 -15.77 -22.66 0.29
N LYS A 459 -16.52 -22.17 1.28
CA LYS A 459 -17.78 -22.79 1.75
C LYS A 459 -18.94 -22.69 0.74
N ALA A 460 -19.16 -21.52 0.14
CA ALA A 460 -20.26 -21.29 -0.81
C ALA A 460 -20.06 -22.02 -2.15
N CYS A 461 -18.83 -21.98 -2.68
CA CYS A 461 -18.51 -22.44 -4.03
C CYS A 461 -17.91 -23.85 -4.07
N GLY A 462 -17.38 -24.34 -2.95
CA GLY A 462 -16.63 -25.59 -2.86
C GLY A 462 -15.15 -25.44 -3.21
N GLU A 463 -14.28 -25.92 -2.32
CA GLU A 463 -12.81 -25.84 -2.43
C GLU A 463 -12.28 -26.42 -3.75
N ALA A 464 -12.75 -27.61 -4.13
CA ALA A 464 -12.32 -28.27 -5.36
C ALA A 464 -12.61 -27.46 -6.64
N LYS A 465 -13.76 -26.76 -6.71
CA LYS A 465 -14.13 -25.91 -7.85
C LYS A 465 -13.23 -24.66 -7.92
N ILE A 466 -12.98 -24.02 -6.79
CA ILE A 466 -12.05 -22.88 -6.69
C ILE A 466 -10.64 -23.30 -7.14
N ASP A 467 -10.12 -24.40 -6.61
CA ASP A 467 -8.76 -24.86 -6.91
C ASP A 467 -8.60 -25.37 -8.34
N ALA A 468 -9.66 -25.93 -8.94
CA ALA A 468 -9.68 -26.26 -10.36
C ALA A 468 -9.52 -25.02 -11.24
N ARG A 469 -10.14 -23.88 -10.88
CA ARG A 469 -10.06 -22.62 -11.63
C ARG A 469 -8.75 -21.89 -11.40
N CYS A 470 -8.24 -21.84 -10.16
CA CYS A 470 -6.91 -21.30 -9.83
C CYS A 470 -5.77 -21.95 -10.66
N ARG A 471 -5.87 -23.26 -10.93
CA ARG A 471 -4.92 -24.02 -11.77
C ARG A 471 -4.94 -23.66 -13.26
N ARG A 472 -6.00 -22.98 -13.71
CA ARG A 472 -6.31 -22.72 -15.13
C ARG A 472 -6.26 -21.24 -15.48
N LEU A 473 -5.83 -20.37 -14.57
CA LEU A 473 -5.57 -18.96 -14.88
C LEU A 473 -4.37 -18.84 -15.82
N PRO A 474 -4.42 -17.99 -16.86
CA PRO A 474 -3.26 -17.72 -17.70
C PRO A 474 -2.21 -16.90 -16.94
N PRO A 475 -0.93 -16.96 -17.35
CA PRO A 475 0.12 -16.16 -16.75
C PRO A 475 -0.05 -14.66 -17.04
N ASN A 476 0.33 -13.81 -16.07
CA ASN A 476 0.48 -12.37 -16.24
C ASN A 476 1.52 -11.86 -15.21
N HIS A 477 2.23 -10.76 -15.49
CA HIS A 477 3.22 -10.20 -14.56
C HIS A 477 2.67 -9.93 -13.15
N ASN A 478 1.43 -9.45 -13.06
CA ASN A 478 0.80 -9.01 -11.82
C ASN A 478 0.05 -10.11 -11.07
N ILE A 479 0.03 -11.35 -11.59
CA ILE A 479 -0.77 -12.47 -11.06
C ILE A 479 0.13 -13.65 -10.68
N ARG A 480 0.13 -13.99 -9.39
CA ARG A 480 0.71 -15.25 -8.89
C ARG A 480 -0.19 -16.43 -9.23
N LEU A 481 0.34 -17.38 -10.00
CA LEU A 481 -0.35 -18.64 -10.33
C LEU A 481 -0.34 -19.61 -9.15
N PHE A 482 -1.52 -20.02 -8.71
CA PHE A 482 -1.70 -21.00 -7.63
C PHE A 482 -1.98 -22.39 -8.21
N LEU A 483 -0.94 -23.03 -8.78
CA LEU A 483 -1.02 -24.34 -9.45
C LEU A 483 -1.38 -25.53 -8.53
N LYS A 484 -1.40 -25.33 -7.20
CA LYS A 484 -1.91 -26.29 -6.21
C LYS A 484 -3.22 -25.83 -5.56
N GLY A 485 -3.87 -24.82 -6.12
CA GLY A 485 -5.03 -24.16 -5.52
C GLY A 485 -4.67 -23.21 -4.38
N ILE A 486 -5.72 -22.67 -3.75
CA ILE A 486 -5.67 -21.80 -2.57
C ILE A 486 -6.28 -22.44 -1.31
N SER A 487 -6.86 -23.64 -1.41
CA SER A 487 -7.48 -24.33 -0.26
C SER A 487 -6.47 -24.68 0.82
N HIS A 488 -5.37 -25.35 0.45
CA HIS A 488 -4.33 -25.84 1.35
C HIS A 488 -3.36 -24.78 1.92
N LEU A 489 -3.54 -23.49 1.62
CA LEU A 489 -2.62 -22.44 2.06
C LEU A 489 -2.79 -22.16 3.58
N SER A 490 -1.82 -22.59 4.38
CA SER A 490 -1.69 -22.22 5.79
C SER A 490 -0.92 -20.91 5.96
N CYS A 491 -1.13 -20.22 7.09
CA CYS A 491 -0.39 -18.99 7.47
C CYS A 491 -0.35 -17.83 6.43
N VAL A 492 -1.34 -17.76 5.54
CA VAL A 492 -1.44 -16.78 4.43
C VAL A 492 -1.14 -15.34 4.83
N THR A 493 -0.17 -14.73 4.15
CA THR A 493 0.33 -13.37 4.36
C THR A 493 -0.56 -12.29 3.72
N GLY A 494 -0.32 -11.01 4.01
CA GLY A 494 -1.08 -9.90 3.41
C GLY A 494 -0.85 -9.80 1.92
N THR A 495 0.40 -9.97 1.49
CA THR A 495 0.79 -10.07 0.07
C THR A 495 0.08 -11.22 -0.65
N GLU A 496 -0.20 -12.33 0.02
CA GLU A 496 -0.92 -13.46 -0.60
C GLU A 496 -2.43 -13.21 -0.70
N HIS A 497 -3.04 -12.54 0.28
CA HIS A 497 -4.43 -12.09 0.14
C HIS A 497 -4.57 -11.02 -0.96
N ASP A 498 -3.59 -10.11 -1.09
CA ASP A 498 -3.52 -9.16 -2.21
C ASP A 498 -3.48 -9.89 -3.56
N GLN A 499 -2.64 -10.92 -3.69
CA GLN A 499 -2.57 -11.73 -4.91
C GLN A 499 -3.89 -12.48 -5.20
N ILE A 500 -4.57 -13.02 -4.18
CA ILE A 500 -5.87 -13.68 -4.35
C ILE A 500 -6.96 -12.68 -4.80
N CYS A 501 -6.99 -11.48 -4.20
CA CYS A 501 -7.93 -10.42 -4.61
C CYS A 501 -7.86 -10.07 -6.11
N ARG A 502 -6.70 -10.26 -6.75
CA ARG A 502 -6.50 -9.90 -8.16
C ARG A 502 -7.24 -10.81 -9.15
N PHE A 503 -7.71 -11.99 -8.73
CA PHE A 503 -8.44 -12.93 -9.60
C PHE A 503 -9.67 -13.58 -8.96
N ILE A 504 -9.89 -13.42 -7.65
CA ILE A 504 -10.95 -14.14 -6.91
C ILE A 504 -12.35 -13.91 -7.50
N LEU A 505 -12.65 -12.71 -7.99
CA LEU A 505 -13.94 -12.42 -8.63
C LEU A 505 -14.13 -13.27 -9.90
N GLY A 506 -13.17 -13.22 -10.84
CA GLY A 506 -13.29 -13.90 -12.12
C GLY A 506 -13.43 -15.42 -11.99
N ILE A 507 -12.80 -16.05 -10.99
CA ILE A 507 -12.96 -17.50 -10.77
C ILE A 507 -14.32 -17.89 -10.16
N ILE A 508 -15.08 -16.97 -9.56
CA ILE A 508 -16.41 -17.29 -8.98
C ILE A 508 -17.61 -16.95 -9.85
N ILE A 509 -17.46 -16.11 -10.91
CA ILE A 509 -18.58 -15.61 -11.74
C ILE A 509 -19.52 -16.75 -12.17
N ASP A 510 -18.93 -17.82 -12.72
CA ASP A 510 -19.70 -18.93 -13.30
C ASP A 510 -20.01 -20.07 -12.31
N ILE A 511 -19.78 -19.90 -10.99
CA ILE A 511 -20.08 -20.95 -10.02
C ILE A 511 -21.55 -20.88 -9.60
N ARG A 512 -22.34 -21.88 -10.00
CA ARG A 512 -23.66 -22.13 -9.38
C ARG A 512 -23.47 -22.56 -7.93
N VAL A 513 -24.02 -21.77 -7.00
CA VAL A 513 -24.03 -22.04 -5.55
C VAL A 513 -25.10 -23.12 -5.26
N PRO A 514 -24.77 -24.24 -4.59
CA PRO A 514 -25.75 -25.29 -4.27
C PRO A 514 -26.81 -24.81 -3.26
N ASN A 515 -28.01 -25.39 -3.34
CA ASN A 515 -29.11 -25.25 -2.36
C ASN A 515 -29.47 -23.79 -2.02
N ALA A 516 -29.38 -22.89 -3.00
CA ALA A 516 -29.53 -21.45 -2.81
C ALA A 516 -30.76 -20.90 -3.55
N CYS A 517 -31.43 -19.91 -2.97
CA CYS A 517 -32.60 -19.24 -3.59
C CYS A 517 -32.26 -18.63 -4.95
N ARG A 518 -33.27 -18.44 -5.83
CA ARG A 518 -33.12 -17.69 -7.10
C ARG A 518 -32.36 -16.38 -6.84
N GLY A 519 -31.35 -16.09 -7.67
CA GLY A 519 -30.51 -14.89 -7.55
C GLY A 519 -29.31 -14.97 -6.58
N ALA A 520 -29.17 -16.00 -5.74
CA ALA A 520 -28.09 -16.06 -4.73
C ALA A 520 -26.67 -15.97 -5.33
N THR A 521 -26.41 -16.60 -6.48
CA THR A 521 -25.13 -16.46 -7.20
C THR A 521 -24.84 -15.01 -7.60
N ALA A 522 -25.86 -14.28 -8.09
CA ALA A 522 -25.71 -12.87 -8.45
C ALA A 522 -25.43 -12.00 -7.22
N CYS A 523 -26.12 -12.24 -6.10
CA CYS A 523 -25.84 -11.56 -4.83
C CYS A 523 -24.42 -11.86 -4.33
N LEU A 524 -23.96 -13.12 -4.39
CA LEU A 524 -22.60 -13.49 -4.01
C LEU A 524 -21.55 -12.74 -4.85
N VAL A 525 -21.73 -12.71 -6.17
CA VAL A 525 -20.83 -12.01 -7.10
C VAL A 525 -20.85 -10.50 -6.87
N ARG A 526 -22.02 -9.88 -6.70
CA ARG A 526 -22.16 -8.43 -6.38
C ARG A 526 -21.53 -8.07 -5.04
N ALA A 527 -21.68 -8.91 -4.01
CA ALA A 527 -21.03 -8.71 -2.72
C ALA A 527 -19.50 -8.77 -2.87
N VAL A 528 -18.97 -9.81 -3.51
CA VAL A 528 -17.51 -9.95 -3.72
C VAL A 528 -16.96 -8.78 -4.56
N ARG A 529 -17.68 -8.36 -5.60
CA ARG A 529 -17.35 -7.15 -6.37
C ARG A 529 -17.28 -5.92 -5.47
N GLY A 530 -18.31 -5.62 -4.69
CA GLY A 530 -18.40 -4.40 -3.88
C GLY A 530 -17.27 -4.24 -2.87
N ILE A 531 -16.85 -5.34 -2.20
CA ILE A 531 -15.71 -5.30 -1.28
C ILE A 531 -14.35 -5.23 -1.99
N LEU A 532 -14.24 -5.74 -3.23
CA LEU A 532 -13.04 -5.56 -4.05
C LEU A 532 -12.95 -4.13 -4.59
N ASP A 533 -14.03 -3.57 -5.11
CA ASP A 533 -14.10 -2.17 -5.56
C ASP A 533 -13.75 -1.22 -4.40
N PHE A 534 -14.35 -1.41 -3.22
CA PHE A 534 -14.00 -0.67 -1.99
C PHE A 534 -12.50 -0.79 -1.65
N LEU A 535 -11.93 -2.00 -1.73
CA LEU A 535 -10.53 -2.27 -1.44
C LEU A 535 -9.56 -1.60 -2.44
N TYR A 536 -9.89 -1.58 -3.73
CA TYR A 536 -9.08 -0.94 -4.75
C TYR A 536 -9.16 0.58 -4.68
N LEU A 537 -10.36 1.13 -4.48
CA LEU A 537 -10.57 2.56 -4.24
C LEU A 537 -9.88 3.01 -2.96
N ALA A 538 -9.95 2.25 -1.86
CA ALA A 538 -9.27 2.57 -0.60
C ALA A 538 -7.73 2.65 -0.72
N LYS A 539 -7.13 2.10 -1.79
CA LYS A 539 -5.70 2.18 -2.11
C LYS A 539 -5.31 3.34 -3.02
N TYR A 540 -6.25 4.18 -3.46
CA TYR A 540 -5.94 5.30 -4.34
C TYR A 540 -4.98 6.28 -3.64
N PRO A 541 -3.96 6.80 -4.34
CA PRO A 541 -2.98 7.73 -3.78
C PRO A 541 -3.52 9.17 -3.76
N VAL A 542 -4.68 9.42 -4.35
CA VAL A 542 -5.38 10.71 -4.41
C VAL A 542 -6.88 10.42 -4.60
N HIS A 543 -7.73 11.20 -3.95
CA HIS A 543 -9.18 11.11 -4.06
C HIS A 543 -9.81 12.46 -4.43
N THR A 544 -10.77 12.43 -5.34
CA THR A 544 -11.79 13.47 -5.50
C THR A 544 -13.05 13.10 -4.71
N MET A 545 -13.98 14.05 -4.51
CA MET A 545 -15.31 13.76 -3.97
C MET A 545 -16.05 12.67 -4.76
N GLU A 546 -15.92 12.65 -6.09
CA GLU A 546 -16.48 11.62 -6.97
C GLU A 546 -15.94 10.22 -6.63
N THR A 547 -14.61 10.05 -6.51
CA THR A 547 -14.02 8.75 -6.13
C THR A 547 -14.34 8.32 -4.69
N LEU A 548 -14.68 9.27 -3.81
CA LEU A 548 -15.16 8.98 -2.45
C LEU A 548 -16.61 8.53 -2.45
N ASN A 549 -17.46 9.09 -3.31
CA ASN A 549 -18.82 8.60 -3.54
C ASN A 549 -18.79 7.18 -4.11
N GLN A 550 -17.96 6.90 -5.12
CA GLN A 550 -17.74 5.55 -5.66
C GLN A 550 -17.28 4.55 -4.58
N MET A 551 -16.42 4.97 -3.65
CA MET A 551 -15.99 4.14 -2.53
C MET A 551 -17.17 3.79 -1.60
N GLU A 552 -18.03 4.77 -1.28
CA GLU A 552 -19.21 4.55 -0.46
C GLU A 552 -20.28 3.70 -1.17
N GLU A 553 -20.49 3.91 -2.47
CA GLU A 553 -21.37 3.10 -3.32
C GLU A 553 -20.91 1.63 -3.41
N SER A 554 -19.61 1.38 -3.58
CA SER A 554 -19.07 0.02 -3.59
C SER A 554 -19.29 -0.71 -2.26
N LEU A 555 -19.14 0.00 -1.14
CA LEU A 555 -19.43 -0.53 0.19
C LEU A 555 -20.94 -0.77 0.36
N LYS A 556 -21.80 0.16 -0.07
CA LYS A 556 -23.27 0.02 -0.09
C LYS A 556 -23.70 -1.21 -0.88
N MET A 557 -23.15 -1.43 -2.09
CA MET A 557 -23.42 -2.63 -2.89
C MET A 557 -23.06 -3.92 -2.14
N TYR A 558 -21.95 -3.94 -1.39
CA TYR A 558 -21.67 -5.07 -0.49
C TYR A 558 -22.74 -5.19 0.62
N HIS A 559 -23.11 -4.09 1.28
CA HIS A 559 -24.10 -4.10 2.38
C HIS A 559 -25.45 -4.67 1.96
N GLU A 560 -25.91 -4.37 0.75
CA GLU A 560 -27.16 -4.84 0.16
C GLU A 560 -27.12 -6.33 -0.20
N ASN A 561 -25.97 -6.85 -0.63
CA ASN A 561 -25.85 -8.21 -1.17
C ASN A 561 -25.27 -9.25 -0.18
N ARG A 562 -24.54 -8.83 0.87
CA ARG A 562 -23.87 -9.70 1.86
C ARG A 562 -24.80 -10.67 2.61
N GLN A 563 -26.10 -10.40 2.64
CA GLN A 563 -27.10 -11.24 3.32
C GLN A 563 -27.08 -12.68 2.78
N VAL A 564 -26.64 -12.87 1.53
CA VAL A 564 -26.37 -14.18 0.92
C VAL A 564 -25.51 -15.10 1.79
N PHE A 565 -24.52 -14.59 2.53
CA PHE A 565 -23.67 -15.42 3.40
C PHE A 565 -24.40 -15.92 4.66
N ILE A 566 -25.46 -15.22 5.09
CA ILE A 566 -26.33 -15.69 6.19
C ILE A 566 -27.35 -16.69 5.65
N ASN A 567 -27.96 -16.39 4.50
CA ASN A 567 -28.94 -17.28 3.87
C ASN A 567 -28.33 -18.64 3.47
N LEU A 568 -27.04 -18.70 3.16
CA LEU A 568 -26.29 -19.94 2.90
C LEU A 568 -25.79 -20.65 4.18
N GLY A 569 -26.15 -20.18 5.38
CA GLY A 569 -25.68 -20.74 6.66
C GLY A 569 -24.19 -20.55 6.96
N ILE A 570 -23.48 -19.73 6.17
CA ILE A 570 -22.03 -19.52 6.29
C ILE A 570 -21.70 -18.59 7.47
N ARG A 571 -22.63 -17.69 7.83
CA ARG A 571 -22.56 -16.77 8.97
C ARG A 571 -23.92 -16.58 9.65
N GLN A 572 -23.89 -16.06 10.88
CA GLN A 572 -25.08 -15.67 11.64
C GLN A 572 -25.33 -14.14 11.57
N ASP A 573 -24.27 -13.35 11.70
CA ASP A 573 -24.34 -11.88 11.81
C ASP A 573 -23.19 -11.18 11.03
N PHE A 574 -23.15 -9.85 11.00
CA PHE A 574 -21.97 -9.06 10.57
C PHE A 574 -21.45 -8.10 11.66
N ASN A 575 -21.70 -8.43 12.93
CA ASN A 575 -21.47 -7.59 14.10
C ASN A 575 -20.02 -7.65 14.59
N PHE A 576 -19.06 -7.26 13.73
CA PHE A 576 -17.63 -7.24 14.09
C PHE A 576 -16.90 -5.93 13.75
N PRO A 577 -15.97 -5.46 14.62
CA PRO A 577 -15.51 -4.06 14.59
C PRO A 577 -14.79 -3.59 13.34
N LYS A 578 -13.96 -4.44 12.71
CA LYS A 578 -13.22 -4.07 11.48
C LYS A 578 -14.14 -3.82 10.29
N TYR A 579 -15.24 -4.55 10.23
CA TYR A 579 -16.22 -4.38 9.17
C TYR A 579 -16.97 -3.05 9.37
N HIS A 580 -17.47 -2.80 10.59
CA HIS A 580 -18.02 -1.50 10.98
C HIS A 580 -17.06 -0.33 10.64
N PHE A 581 -15.76 -0.50 10.94
CA PHE A 581 -14.76 0.53 10.71
C PHE A 581 -14.59 0.92 9.23
N SER A 582 -15.00 0.07 8.28
CA SER A 582 -14.95 0.39 6.84
C SER A 582 -15.81 1.62 6.49
N ASN A 583 -16.91 1.85 7.22
CA ASN A 583 -17.76 3.04 7.05
C ASN A 583 -17.06 4.35 7.45
N HIS A 584 -16.02 4.31 8.29
CA HIS A 584 -15.26 5.51 8.68
C HIS A 584 -14.22 5.94 7.64
N TYR A 585 -13.95 5.15 6.59
CA TYR A 585 -12.88 5.41 5.62
C TYR A 585 -13.04 6.77 4.92
N ARG A 586 -14.21 7.03 4.32
CA ARG A 586 -14.51 8.32 3.65
C ARG A 586 -14.19 9.49 4.58
N LYS A 587 -14.71 9.46 5.81
CA LYS A 587 -14.57 10.58 6.73
C LYS A 587 -13.12 10.80 7.19
N LEU A 588 -12.37 9.72 7.38
CA LEU A 588 -10.96 9.79 7.76
C LEU A 588 -10.07 10.26 6.59
N ILE A 589 -10.42 9.93 5.34
CA ILE A 589 -9.74 10.44 4.15
C ILE A 589 -9.97 11.95 3.98
N GLU A 590 -11.20 12.44 4.13
CA GLU A 590 -11.51 13.88 4.13
C GLU A 590 -10.74 14.65 5.22
N LEU A 591 -10.49 14.02 6.38
CA LEU A 591 -9.78 14.64 7.49
C LEU A 591 -8.26 14.64 7.29
N PHE A 592 -7.65 13.54 6.86
CA PHE A 592 -6.20 13.34 6.94
C PHE A 592 -5.49 13.03 5.62
N GLY A 593 -6.22 12.94 4.51
CA GLY A 593 -5.74 12.41 3.23
C GLY A 593 -5.85 10.88 3.12
N THR A 594 -5.43 10.35 1.97
CA THR A 594 -5.59 8.95 1.57
C THR A 594 -4.94 7.93 2.52
N THR A 595 -5.42 6.69 2.51
CA THR A 595 -5.01 5.64 3.46
C THR A 595 -3.52 5.29 3.41
N ASP A 596 -2.86 5.51 2.27
CA ASP A 596 -1.43 5.22 2.08
C ASP A 596 -0.50 6.12 2.92
N ASN A 597 -1.02 7.19 3.51
CA ASN A 597 -0.36 7.95 4.58
C ASN A 597 -0.18 7.13 5.87
N PHE A 598 -1.11 6.22 6.16
CA PHE A 598 -1.32 5.61 7.47
C PHE A 598 -1.30 4.07 7.51
N ASN A 599 -1.27 3.40 6.36
CA ASN A 599 -1.15 1.95 6.27
C ASN A 599 0.10 1.41 7.01
N THR A 600 -0.04 0.29 7.71
CA THR A 600 0.99 -0.31 8.58
C THR A 600 2.05 -1.13 7.83
N GLU A 601 1.90 -1.37 6.53
CA GLU A 601 2.95 -2.00 5.69
C GLU A 601 4.33 -1.30 5.82
N TYR A 602 4.34 0.01 6.08
CA TYR A 602 5.61 0.75 6.30
C TYR A 602 6.20 0.46 7.68
N THR A 603 5.38 0.28 8.72
CA THR A 603 5.86 -0.06 10.06
C THR A 603 6.36 -1.50 10.13
N GLU A 604 5.77 -2.44 9.38
CA GLU A 604 6.33 -3.79 9.21
C GLU A 604 7.72 -3.75 8.57
N ARG A 605 7.92 -2.96 7.51
CA ARG A 605 9.24 -2.75 6.89
C ARG A 605 10.22 -2.07 7.86
N LEU A 606 9.75 -1.19 8.74
CA LEU A 606 10.57 -0.62 9.80
C LEU A 606 10.91 -1.67 10.88
N HIS A 607 10.04 -2.62 11.21
CA HIS A 607 10.36 -3.71 12.15
C HIS A 607 11.49 -4.60 11.64
N ILE A 608 11.63 -4.79 10.31
CA ILE A 608 12.76 -5.52 9.73
C ILE A 608 14.07 -4.82 10.10
N ASN A 609 14.23 -3.55 9.71
CA ASN A 609 15.48 -2.81 9.88
C ASN A 609 15.73 -2.37 11.33
N LEU A 610 14.69 -1.93 12.04
CA LEU A 610 14.77 -1.24 13.34
C LEU A 610 14.37 -2.12 14.54
N ALA A 611 14.13 -3.42 14.34
CA ALA A 611 13.93 -4.35 15.45
C ALA A 611 14.57 -5.73 15.18
N LYS A 612 14.28 -6.35 14.03
CA LYS A 612 14.75 -7.70 13.71
C LYS A 612 16.24 -7.72 13.33
N GLU A 613 16.70 -6.83 12.46
CA GLU A 613 18.14 -6.66 12.16
C GLU A 613 18.92 -6.18 13.38
N ALA A 614 18.41 -5.17 14.09
CA ALA A 614 19.00 -4.69 15.34
C ALA A 614 19.18 -5.82 16.37
N PHE A 615 18.17 -6.69 16.54
CA PHE A 615 18.26 -7.84 17.44
C PHE A 615 19.27 -8.90 16.96
N ARG A 616 19.30 -9.21 15.65
CA ARG A 616 20.28 -10.13 15.05
C ARG A 616 21.72 -9.65 15.20
N ALA A 617 21.95 -8.35 15.36
CA ALA A 617 23.27 -7.77 15.62
C ALA A 617 23.70 -7.86 17.10
N THR A 618 22.87 -8.41 18.00
CA THR A 618 23.19 -8.58 19.43
C THR A 618 23.62 -9.99 19.79
N ASN A 619 24.27 -10.15 20.94
CA ASN A 619 24.53 -11.47 21.54
C ASN A 619 23.28 -12.13 22.17
N SER A 620 22.08 -11.56 21.97
CA SER A 620 20.78 -12.00 22.54
C SER A 620 20.62 -11.97 24.06
N LYS A 621 21.66 -11.60 24.83
CA LYS A 621 21.59 -11.20 26.25
C LYS A 621 21.41 -9.68 26.32
N ASP A 622 20.69 -9.16 27.31
CA ASP A 622 20.50 -7.71 27.58
C ASP A 622 20.41 -6.87 26.30
N LYS A 623 19.44 -7.28 25.47
CA LYS A 623 19.40 -6.96 24.04
C LYS A 623 19.18 -5.49 23.76
N PHE A 624 18.39 -4.78 24.58
CA PHE A 624 17.93 -3.43 24.25
C PHE A 624 19.08 -2.40 24.23
N PRO A 625 19.99 -2.34 25.24
CA PRO A 625 21.20 -1.51 25.15
C PRO A 625 22.07 -1.78 23.91
N GLN A 626 22.20 -3.04 23.48
CA GLN A 626 22.95 -3.38 22.26
C GLN A 626 22.19 -2.96 20.99
N MET A 627 20.87 -3.15 20.94
CA MET A 627 20.01 -2.74 19.83
C MET A 627 20.02 -1.23 19.64
N THR A 628 19.89 -0.45 20.71
CA THR A 628 19.89 1.03 20.64
C THR A 628 21.24 1.57 20.21
N ALA A 629 22.34 1.07 20.79
CA ALA A 629 23.70 1.47 20.38
C ALA A 629 24.04 1.09 18.93
N TRP A 630 23.54 -0.06 18.43
CA TRP A 630 23.68 -0.43 17.02
C TRP A 630 22.90 0.51 16.09
N LEU A 631 21.67 0.88 16.48
CA LEU A 631 20.83 1.81 15.73
C LEU A 631 21.44 3.22 15.68
N ASP A 632 21.86 3.78 16.81
CA ASP A 632 22.43 5.13 16.86
C ASP A 632 23.65 5.26 15.95
N ARG A 633 24.55 4.26 15.95
CA ARG A 633 25.72 4.19 15.04
C ARG A 633 25.32 4.10 13.58
N ARG A 634 24.36 3.23 13.24
CA ARG A 634 23.86 3.05 11.86
C ARG A 634 23.20 4.33 11.36
N GLU A 635 22.41 4.98 12.19
CA GLU A 635 21.74 6.24 11.89
C GLU A 635 22.73 7.40 11.69
N LYS A 636 23.76 7.51 12.52
CA LYS A 636 24.86 8.48 12.33
C LYS A 636 25.58 8.28 11.00
N VAL A 637 25.92 7.04 10.65
CA VAL A 637 26.55 6.69 9.36
C VAL A 637 25.64 7.06 8.18
N MET A 638 24.33 6.78 8.27
CA MET A 638 23.38 7.18 7.21
C MET A 638 23.24 8.71 7.08
N LEU A 639 23.26 9.45 8.19
CA LEU A 639 23.22 10.92 8.16
C LEU A 639 24.49 11.50 7.53
N HIS A 640 25.66 10.95 7.90
CA HIS A 640 26.94 11.38 7.36
C HIS A 640 27.06 11.10 5.85
N ASP A 641 26.58 9.95 5.39
CA ASP A 641 26.48 9.63 3.96
C ASP A 641 25.69 10.67 3.16
N LYS A 642 24.54 11.08 3.71
CA LYS A 642 23.68 12.11 3.09
C LYS A 642 24.32 13.50 3.10
N PHE A 643 25.06 13.85 4.16
CA PHE A 643 25.85 15.08 4.22
C PHE A 643 26.94 15.10 3.15
N ILE A 644 27.70 14.01 3.02
CA ILE A 644 28.73 13.86 1.99
C ILE A 644 28.12 13.96 0.58
N LEU A 645 27.03 13.24 0.31
CA LEU A 645 26.33 13.29 -0.98
C LEU A 645 25.92 14.71 -1.33
N ARG A 646 25.25 15.44 -0.42
CA ARG A 646 24.89 16.85 -0.63
C ARG A 646 26.09 17.74 -0.90
N ARG A 647 27.22 17.51 -0.22
CA ARG A 647 28.45 18.30 -0.43
C ARG A 647 29.05 18.10 -1.83
N PHE A 648 28.91 16.92 -2.43
CA PHE A 648 29.29 16.69 -3.82
C PHE A 648 28.22 17.15 -4.81
N GLU A 649 26.94 16.99 -4.48
CA GLU A 649 25.81 17.45 -5.29
C GLU A 649 25.73 18.98 -5.36
N ALA A 650 26.16 19.72 -4.32
CA ALA A 650 26.21 21.18 -4.32
C ALA A 650 27.15 21.78 -5.40
N ASN A 651 28.08 21.00 -5.95
CA ASN A 651 28.89 21.37 -7.11
C ASN A 651 28.18 21.11 -8.46
N SER A 652 26.93 20.64 -8.43
CA SER A 652 26.08 20.43 -9.60
C SER A 652 24.73 21.13 -9.39
N ASN A 653 24.25 21.92 -10.35
CA ASN A 653 23.02 22.73 -10.20
C ASN A 653 21.72 21.91 -10.25
N ASN A 654 21.73 20.66 -9.77
CA ASN A 654 20.60 19.74 -9.73
C ASN A 654 19.67 20.07 -8.54
N VAL A 655 18.91 21.16 -8.67
CA VAL A 655 17.76 21.42 -7.79
C VAL A 655 16.78 20.25 -7.90
N PRO A 656 16.37 19.62 -6.78
CA PRO A 656 15.37 18.54 -6.83
C PRO A 656 14.09 19.03 -7.50
N PRO A 657 13.45 18.23 -8.38
CA PRO A 657 12.22 18.65 -9.03
C PRO A 657 11.15 18.97 -7.98
N PRO A 658 10.32 20.01 -8.19
CA PRO A 658 9.31 20.41 -7.21
C PRO A 658 8.37 19.25 -6.90
N PRO A 659 7.92 19.09 -5.64
CA PRO A 659 7.06 17.99 -5.25
C PRO A 659 5.75 18.02 -6.04
N ARG A 660 5.58 17.04 -6.93
CA ARG A 660 4.36 16.85 -7.72
C ARG A 660 3.32 16.08 -6.91
N ILE A 661 2.05 16.39 -7.14
CA ILE A 661 0.93 15.60 -6.62
C ILE A 661 1.11 14.13 -7.02
N PRO A 662 0.80 13.16 -6.14
CA PRO A 662 0.92 11.74 -6.48
C PRO A 662 0.00 11.40 -7.66
N PRO A 663 0.52 11.03 -8.84
CA PRO A 663 -0.36 10.67 -9.93
C PRO A 663 -1.04 9.33 -9.61
N LEU A 664 -2.33 9.21 -9.94
CA LEU A 664 -3.11 7.98 -9.82
C LEU A 664 -2.40 6.84 -10.58
N VAL A 665 -1.94 7.18 -11.78
CA VAL A 665 -1.17 6.34 -12.70
C VAL A 665 0.26 6.90 -12.83
N GLN A 666 1.27 6.12 -12.45
CA GLN A 666 2.67 6.51 -12.67
C GLN A 666 3.01 6.47 -14.17
N PRO A 667 3.79 7.42 -14.70
CA PRO A 667 4.36 7.33 -16.04
C PRO A 667 5.17 6.04 -16.21
N ARG A 668 5.00 5.37 -17.35
CA ARG A 668 5.67 4.11 -17.69
C ARG A 668 6.44 4.25 -19.00
N GLU A 669 7.72 3.88 -18.98
CA GLU A 669 8.59 3.77 -20.16
C GLU A 669 8.74 2.31 -20.59
N MET A 670 8.97 2.04 -21.87
CA MET A 670 9.10 0.67 -22.40
C MET A 670 10.58 0.31 -22.64
N LYS A 671 11.00 -0.91 -22.25
CA LYS A 671 12.36 -1.46 -22.47
C LYS A 671 12.31 -2.93 -22.90
N MET A 672 13.25 -3.37 -23.73
CA MET A 672 13.20 -4.65 -24.50
C MET A 672 14.40 -5.59 -24.21
N ALA A 673 14.30 -6.90 -24.54
CA ALA A 673 15.40 -7.89 -24.45
C ALA A 673 15.29 -9.04 -25.51
N THR A 674 16.39 -9.49 -26.12
CA THR A 674 16.52 -10.07 -27.49
C THR A 674 16.39 -11.60 -27.74
N SER A 675 15.83 -12.05 -28.89
CA SER A 675 15.94 -13.35 -29.65
C SER A 675 14.77 -13.55 -30.69
N PRO A 676 14.91 -14.22 -31.90
CA PRO A 676 14.05 -14.28 -33.17
C PRO A 676 12.53 -14.68 -33.10
N SER A 677 11.58 -14.54 -34.09
CA SER A 677 11.43 -13.99 -35.50
C SER A 677 9.94 -13.70 -35.95
N VAL A 678 9.62 -12.98 -37.07
CA VAL A 678 8.22 -12.65 -37.59
C VAL A 678 8.15 -12.35 -39.12
N TYR A 679 7.25 -12.98 -39.92
CA TYR A 679 7.20 -12.73 -41.39
C TYR A 679 5.83 -12.36 -42.03
N GLY A 680 4.74 -13.12 -41.86
CA GLY A 680 3.53 -12.95 -42.70
C GLY A 680 2.78 -11.60 -42.56
N ALA A 681 2.34 -11.24 -41.34
CA ALA A 681 1.56 -10.01 -41.12
C ALA A 681 2.37 -8.71 -41.28
N LEU A 682 3.69 -8.81 -41.52
CA LEU A 682 4.56 -7.67 -41.75
C LEU A 682 4.33 -7.03 -43.14
N SER A 683 4.09 -7.84 -44.18
CA SER A 683 3.83 -7.36 -45.54
C SER A 683 2.64 -6.38 -45.58
N ARG A 684 1.52 -6.75 -44.94
CA ARG A 684 0.31 -5.91 -44.78
C ARG A 684 0.62 -4.57 -44.14
N PHE A 685 1.37 -4.59 -43.02
CA PHE A 685 1.73 -3.39 -42.27
C PHE A 685 2.58 -2.41 -43.11
N VAL A 686 3.54 -2.94 -43.88
CA VAL A 686 4.42 -2.11 -44.73
C VAL A 686 3.63 -1.45 -45.86
N ILE A 687 2.79 -2.22 -46.56
CA ILE A 687 1.97 -1.70 -47.67
C ILE A 687 1.00 -0.62 -47.18
N HIS A 688 0.26 -0.88 -46.10
CA HIS A 688 -0.67 0.10 -45.54
C HIS A 688 0.04 1.36 -45.00
N SER A 689 1.28 1.23 -44.51
CA SER A 689 2.08 2.39 -44.07
C SER A 689 2.62 3.23 -45.23
N GLN A 690 2.90 2.60 -46.38
CA GLN A 690 3.37 3.30 -47.59
C GLN A 690 2.23 3.93 -48.39
N LYS A 691 1.05 3.31 -48.34
CA LYS A 691 -0.15 3.68 -49.11
C LYS A 691 -1.39 3.64 -48.20
N PRO A 692 -1.53 4.59 -47.26
CA PRO A 692 -2.67 4.62 -46.32
C PRO A 692 -4.04 4.81 -47.01
N GLU A 693 -4.06 5.27 -48.27
CA GLU A 693 -5.24 5.45 -49.10
C GLU A 693 -5.85 4.14 -49.65
N LEU A 694 -5.12 3.03 -49.63
CA LEU A 694 -5.63 1.75 -50.15
C LEU A 694 -6.72 1.15 -49.26
N THR A 695 -7.75 0.59 -49.90
CA THR A 695 -8.77 -0.20 -49.22
C THR A 695 -8.19 -1.51 -48.69
N LYS A 696 -8.85 -2.11 -47.69
CA LYS A 696 -8.40 -3.37 -47.08
C LYS A 696 -8.19 -4.51 -48.10
N ARG A 697 -9.00 -4.56 -49.15
CA ARG A 697 -8.91 -5.60 -50.19
C ARG A 697 -7.65 -5.43 -51.04
N GLU A 698 -7.38 -4.21 -51.48
CA GLU A 698 -6.18 -3.87 -52.25
C GLU A 698 -4.89 -4.08 -51.44
N VAL A 699 -4.93 -3.88 -50.12
CA VAL A 699 -3.80 -4.20 -49.21
C VAL A 699 -3.54 -5.70 -49.14
N GLU A 700 -4.58 -6.56 -49.10
CA GLU A 700 -4.40 -8.02 -49.13
C GLU A 700 -3.85 -8.51 -50.48
N ASP A 701 -4.42 -8.04 -51.59
CA ASP A 701 -3.98 -8.40 -52.94
C ASP A 701 -2.51 -7.99 -53.20
N ALA A 702 -2.10 -6.82 -52.70
CA ALA A 702 -0.71 -6.37 -52.74
C ALA A 702 0.19 -7.15 -51.77
N ALA A 703 -0.31 -7.54 -50.58
CA ALA A 703 0.47 -8.28 -49.57
C ALA A 703 0.78 -9.71 -50.01
N ALA A 704 -0.12 -10.35 -50.76
CA ALA A 704 0.09 -11.69 -51.32
C ALA A 704 1.33 -11.78 -52.23
N ASN A 705 1.70 -10.68 -52.90
CA ASN A 705 2.81 -10.61 -53.83
C ASN A 705 4.09 -9.96 -53.24
N PHE A 706 4.08 -9.61 -51.94
CA PHE A 706 5.14 -8.83 -51.33
C PHE A 706 6.31 -9.69 -50.80
N GLN A 707 7.45 -9.63 -51.48
CA GLN A 707 8.68 -10.31 -51.04
C GLN A 707 9.47 -9.49 -50.01
N LEU A 708 9.81 -10.10 -48.88
CA LEU A 708 10.62 -9.46 -47.84
C LEU A 708 12.11 -9.49 -48.22
N PRO A 709 12.82 -8.34 -48.24
CA PRO A 709 14.23 -8.25 -48.62
C PRO A 709 15.21 -8.71 -47.51
N PHE A 710 14.76 -9.59 -46.60
CA PHE A 710 15.55 -10.11 -45.49
C PHE A 710 14.95 -11.41 -44.93
N TYR A 711 15.82 -12.28 -44.43
CA TYR A 711 15.46 -13.56 -43.83
C TYR A 711 15.63 -13.59 -42.29
N LYS A 712 16.07 -12.50 -41.67
CA LYS A 712 16.33 -12.41 -40.22
C LYS A 712 15.93 -11.03 -39.70
N VAL A 713 15.33 -11.00 -38.52
CA VAL A 713 14.97 -9.78 -37.77
C VAL A 713 15.46 -9.89 -36.32
N SER A 714 15.86 -8.76 -35.74
CA SER A 714 16.14 -8.67 -34.31
C SER A 714 14.82 -8.66 -33.55
N VAL A 715 14.57 -9.70 -32.77
CA VAL A 715 13.32 -9.88 -32.01
C VAL A 715 13.61 -9.81 -30.52
N PHE A 716 12.58 -9.67 -29.70
CA PHE A 716 12.58 -9.46 -28.27
C PHE A 716 11.44 -10.24 -27.61
N HIS A 717 11.72 -10.88 -26.47
CA HIS A 717 10.76 -11.77 -25.77
C HIS A 717 10.05 -11.12 -24.59
N ARG A 718 10.41 -9.89 -24.22
CA ARG A 718 9.79 -9.16 -23.11
C ARG A 718 9.69 -7.67 -23.41
N ILE A 719 8.49 -7.14 -23.25
CA ILE A 719 8.24 -5.70 -23.06
C ILE A 719 8.24 -5.46 -21.56
N LYS A 720 9.12 -4.60 -21.05
CA LYS A 720 9.12 -4.16 -19.65
C LYS A 720 8.59 -2.74 -19.57
N PHE A 721 7.55 -2.52 -18.80
CA PHE A 721 7.13 -1.19 -18.38
C PHE A 721 7.90 -0.81 -17.12
N VAL A 722 8.64 0.30 -17.16
CA VAL A 722 9.39 0.82 -16.02
C VAL A 722 8.86 2.16 -15.56
N SER A 723 8.79 2.35 -14.24
CA SER A 723 8.50 3.61 -13.59
C SER A 723 9.77 4.15 -12.95
N HIS A 724 9.96 5.45 -12.99
CA HIS A 724 10.94 6.14 -12.14
C HIS A 724 10.24 6.62 -10.86
N ASP A 725 11.00 6.75 -9.78
CA ASP A 725 10.47 7.19 -8.49
C ASP A 725 11.22 8.45 -8.04
N PRO A 726 10.68 9.66 -8.32
CA PRO A 726 11.42 10.91 -8.14
C PRO A 726 11.78 11.21 -6.67
N TYR A 727 11.15 10.52 -5.73
CA TYR A 727 11.40 10.66 -4.29
C TYR A 727 12.38 9.59 -3.76
N SER A 728 13.01 8.81 -4.63
CA SER A 728 14.00 7.78 -4.29
C SER A 728 15.32 8.39 -3.81
N ILE A 729 16.19 7.60 -3.17
CA ILE A 729 17.60 8.01 -2.96
C ILE A 729 18.33 8.10 -4.31
N ASN A 730 17.91 7.32 -5.31
CA ASN A 730 18.34 7.45 -6.69
C ASN A 730 17.10 7.65 -7.57
N PRO A 731 16.69 8.91 -7.85
CA PRO A 731 15.51 9.23 -8.66
C PRO A 731 15.54 8.66 -10.08
N SER A 732 16.75 8.49 -10.65
CA SER A 732 16.97 7.96 -12.01
C SER A 732 16.94 6.43 -12.11
N ALA A 733 16.76 5.71 -10.98
CA ALA A 733 16.70 4.26 -10.96
C ALA A 733 15.32 3.76 -11.43
N SER A 734 15.27 3.19 -12.63
CA SER A 734 14.02 2.64 -13.20
C SER A 734 13.62 1.31 -12.55
N ILE A 735 12.38 1.20 -12.07
CA ILE A 735 11.78 0.01 -11.46
C ILE A 735 10.81 -0.63 -12.47
N VAL A 736 10.91 -1.94 -12.72
CA VAL A 736 9.91 -2.66 -13.54
C VAL A 736 8.60 -2.76 -12.74
N VAL A 737 7.50 -2.27 -13.33
CA VAL A 737 6.17 -2.24 -12.71
C VAL A 737 5.13 -3.11 -13.44
N ASP A 738 5.42 -3.50 -14.68
CA ASP A 738 4.60 -4.43 -15.46
C ASP A 738 5.48 -5.06 -16.57
N SER A 739 5.11 -6.23 -17.09
CA SER A 739 5.78 -6.81 -18.27
C SER A 739 4.89 -7.74 -19.08
N ILE A 740 5.01 -7.66 -20.41
CA ILE A 740 4.40 -8.60 -21.35
C ILE A 740 5.48 -9.57 -21.83
N HIS A 741 5.23 -10.87 -21.69
CA HIS A 741 6.09 -11.92 -22.22
C HIS A 741 5.62 -12.38 -23.61
N CYS A 742 6.58 -12.67 -24.48
CA CYS A 742 6.42 -13.29 -25.80
C CYS A 742 7.55 -14.30 -26.01
N GLU A 743 7.60 -15.30 -25.13
CA GLU A 743 8.63 -16.35 -25.08
C GLU A 743 8.12 -17.60 -25.82
N PRO A 744 8.76 -18.05 -26.92
CA PRO A 744 8.38 -19.29 -27.57
C PRO A 744 8.66 -20.51 -26.69
N ALA A 745 8.03 -21.64 -27.03
CA ALA A 745 8.30 -22.92 -26.35
C ALA A 745 9.79 -23.30 -26.50
N ARG A 746 10.37 -23.87 -25.44
CA ARG A 746 11.79 -24.22 -25.40
C ARG A 746 12.04 -25.38 -24.45
N PHE A 747 13.15 -26.09 -24.64
CA PHE A 747 13.58 -27.11 -23.69
C PHE A 747 14.36 -26.49 -22.53
N ASP A 748 14.25 -27.09 -21.34
CA ASP A 748 15.11 -26.79 -20.20
C ASP A 748 16.43 -27.58 -20.25
N ARG A 749 17.30 -27.39 -19.27
CA ARG A 749 18.59 -28.10 -19.17
C ARG A 749 18.48 -29.62 -18.92
N TYR A 750 17.27 -30.12 -18.69
CA TYR A 750 16.92 -31.52 -18.47
C TYR A 750 16.06 -32.08 -19.61
N ASN A 751 15.98 -31.35 -20.73
CA ASN A 751 15.19 -31.69 -21.91
C ASN A 751 13.66 -31.74 -21.67
N ASN A 752 13.15 -31.09 -20.62
CA ASN A 752 11.71 -30.89 -20.43
C ASN A 752 11.20 -29.76 -21.33
N LEU A 753 10.09 -29.97 -22.02
CA LEU A 753 9.42 -28.92 -22.79
C LEU A 753 8.80 -27.87 -21.84
N ILE A 754 9.32 -26.66 -21.85
CA ILE A 754 8.68 -25.48 -21.29
C ILE A 754 7.72 -24.92 -22.36
N PRO A 755 6.40 -24.86 -22.09
CA PRO A 755 5.44 -24.26 -23.01
C PRO A 755 5.75 -22.80 -23.31
N GLY A 756 5.36 -22.33 -24.50
CA GLY A 756 5.43 -20.92 -24.85
C GLY A 756 4.57 -20.06 -23.93
N ARG A 757 4.95 -18.79 -23.77
CA ARG A 757 4.24 -17.79 -22.98
C ARG A 757 4.07 -16.52 -23.80
N PHE A 758 2.85 -16.30 -24.27
CA PHE A 758 2.42 -15.14 -25.04
C PHE A 758 1.32 -14.42 -24.22
N ASP A 759 1.73 -13.35 -23.52
CA ASP A 759 0.85 -12.59 -22.64
C ASP A 759 -0.05 -11.65 -23.45
N THR A 760 -1.24 -11.38 -22.92
CA THR A 760 -2.20 -10.43 -23.49
C THR A 760 -1.93 -8.99 -23.06
N ALA A 761 -2.26 -8.04 -23.94
CA ALA A 761 -2.01 -6.62 -23.79
C ALA A 761 -3.20 -5.76 -24.24
N MET A 762 -3.34 -4.57 -23.65
CA MET A 762 -4.32 -3.58 -24.09
C MET A 762 -3.68 -2.67 -25.14
N VAL A 763 -4.26 -2.62 -26.34
CA VAL A 763 -3.72 -1.89 -27.49
C VAL A 763 -4.68 -0.79 -27.93
N ASN A 764 -4.18 0.42 -28.14
CA ASN A 764 -4.94 1.53 -28.71
C ASN A 764 -5.03 1.36 -30.23
N ILE A 765 -6.25 1.25 -30.76
CA ILE A 765 -6.51 0.99 -32.19
C ILE A 765 -7.33 2.09 -32.87
N ALA A 766 -7.96 2.99 -32.10
CA ALA A 766 -8.85 4.03 -32.62
C ALA A 766 -8.90 5.24 -31.67
N ASN A 767 -7.73 5.84 -31.39
CA ASN A 767 -7.56 7.00 -30.51
C ASN A 767 -8.28 6.86 -29.15
N GLY A 768 -8.14 5.69 -28.52
CA GLY A 768 -8.70 5.44 -27.20
C GLY A 768 -8.20 6.43 -26.15
N GLY A 769 -9.12 6.88 -25.29
CA GLY A 769 -8.88 7.91 -24.28
C GLY A 769 -7.90 7.47 -23.18
N ARG A 770 -7.80 8.27 -22.11
CA ARG A 770 -6.96 7.90 -20.95
C ARG A 770 -7.61 6.83 -20.06
N VAL A 771 -8.92 6.64 -20.20
CA VAL A 771 -9.79 5.84 -19.32
C VAL A 771 -10.81 5.07 -20.15
N GLY A 772 -11.30 3.96 -19.60
CA GLY A 772 -12.28 3.11 -20.23
C GLY A 772 -11.70 2.30 -21.39
N VAL A 773 -12.58 1.51 -22.00
CA VAL A 773 -12.19 0.56 -23.05
C VAL A 773 -12.43 1.07 -24.47
N LYS A 774 -13.05 2.25 -24.63
CA LYS A 774 -13.36 2.85 -25.94
C LYS A 774 -12.07 3.16 -26.70
N GLY A 775 -11.98 2.71 -27.95
CA GLY A 775 -10.80 2.85 -28.81
C GLY A 775 -9.65 1.90 -28.50
N TYR A 776 -9.80 1.00 -27.51
CA TYR A 776 -8.86 -0.07 -27.20
C TYR A 776 -9.37 -1.45 -27.64
N CYS A 777 -8.45 -2.38 -27.83
CA CYS A 777 -8.75 -3.80 -28.03
C CYS A 777 -7.67 -4.64 -27.34
N VAL A 778 -8.03 -5.85 -26.89
CA VAL A 778 -7.07 -6.80 -26.31
C VAL A 778 -6.43 -7.60 -27.44
N GLY A 779 -5.10 -7.73 -27.39
CA GLY A 779 -4.33 -8.56 -28.30
C GLY A 779 -3.31 -9.42 -27.56
N GLN A 780 -3.07 -10.64 -28.02
CA GLN A 780 -2.00 -11.50 -27.53
C GLN A 780 -0.71 -11.19 -28.27
N ILE A 781 0.37 -10.91 -27.54
CA ILE A 781 1.66 -10.56 -28.15
C ILE A 781 2.47 -11.83 -28.33
N HIS A 782 2.63 -12.30 -29.57
CA HIS A 782 3.44 -13.49 -29.85
C HIS A 782 4.91 -13.17 -30.05
N CYS A 783 5.21 -11.97 -30.56
CA CYS A 783 6.56 -11.64 -30.98
C CYS A 783 6.76 -10.12 -31.10
N VAL A 784 7.94 -9.61 -30.77
CA VAL A 784 8.26 -8.16 -30.84
C VAL A 784 9.61 -7.97 -31.51
N PHE A 785 9.75 -7.08 -32.49
CA PHE A 785 10.92 -7.05 -33.37
C PHE A 785 11.27 -5.67 -33.92
N VAL A 786 12.46 -5.56 -34.51
CA VAL A 786 13.02 -4.37 -35.15
C VAL A 786 13.34 -4.72 -36.60
N LEU A 787 12.91 -3.88 -37.55
CA LEU A 787 13.24 -4.02 -38.96
C LEU A 787 14.72 -3.67 -39.22
N PRO A 788 15.42 -4.31 -40.17
CA PRO A 788 16.80 -3.94 -40.51
C PRO A 788 16.91 -2.48 -40.94
N SER A 789 17.95 -1.76 -40.48
CA SER A 789 18.07 -0.30 -40.68
C SER A 789 18.12 0.16 -42.15
N ARG A 790 18.58 -0.71 -43.08
CA ARG A 790 18.51 -0.45 -44.53
C ARG A 790 17.06 -0.35 -45.02
N VAL A 791 16.23 -1.26 -44.52
CA VAL A 791 14.82 -1.39 -44.87
C VAL A 791 14.00 -0.25 -44.27
N GLN A 792 14.27 0.12 -43.01
CA GLN A 792 13.61 1.28 -42.37
C GLN A 792 13.76 2.57 -43.20
N LYS A 793 14.95 2.85 -43.71
CA LYS A 793 15.21 4.03 -44.57
C LYS A 793 14.48 3.99 -45.91
N THR A 794 14.30 2.79 -46.47
CA THR A 794 13.69 2.59 -47.79
C THR A 794 12.17 2.61 -47.72
N TRP A 795 11.59 2.01 -46.67
CA TRP A 795 10.14 1.87 -46.51
C TRP A 795 9.46 3.04 -45.80
N PHE A 796 10.21 3.84 -45.03
CA PHE A 796 9.69 5.00 -44.31
C PHE A 796 10.53 6.28 -44.59
N PRO A 797 10.67 6.70 -45.86
CA PRO A 797 11.44 7.90 -46.20
C PRO A 797 10.78 9.15 -45.60
N GLY A 798 11.56 9.99 -44.92
CA GLY A 798 11.09 11.26 -44.32
C GLY A 798 10.24 11.15 -43.04
N GLN A 799 9.79 9.95 -42.65
CA GLN A 799 9.02 9.73 -41.44
C GLN A 799 9.87 9.17 -40.28
N ARG A 800 9.43 9.36 -39.03
CA ARG A 800 10.00 8.65 -37.87
C ARG A 800 9.57 7.18 -37.92
N SER A 801 10.40 6.33 -38.54
CA SER A 801 10.21 4.87 -38.57
C SER A 801 9.89 4.33 -37.17
N PRO A 802 8.86 3.49 -37.00
CA PRO A 802 8.59 2.82 -35.73
C PRO A 802 9.79 1.92 -35.37
N LEU A 803 10.47 2.25 -34.27
CA LEU A 803 11.70 1.56 -33.85
C LEU A 803 11.47 0.07 -33.60
N HIS A 804 10.37 -0.27 -32.92
CA HIS A 804 9.98 -1.64 -32.60
C HIS A 804 8.52 -1.89 -33.00
N LEU A 805 8.26 -3.10 -33.49
CA LEU A 805 6.97 -3.59 -33.95
C LEU A 805 6.58 -4.84 -33.14
N ALA A 806 5.30 -5.08 -32.90
CA ALA A 806 4.76 -6.29 -32.29
C ALA A 806 3.85 -7.03 -33.26
N TYR A 807 3.99 -8.35 -33.35
CA TYR A 807 3.01 -9.24 -33.95
C TYR A 807 1.94 -9.60 -32.92
N VAL A 808 0.68 -9.38 -33.29
CA VAL A 808 -0.46 -9.45 -32.40
C VAL A 808 -1.57 -10.28 -33.00
N GLU A 809 -2.07 -11.23 -32.22
CA GLU A 809 -3.34 -11.93 -32.47
C GLU A 809 -4.46 -11.23 -31.71
N TRP A 810 -5.58 -10.98 -32.37
CA TRP A 810 -6.64 -10.13 -31.83
C TRP A 810 -7.77 -10.92 -31.19
N PHE A 811 -8.27 -10.37 -30.08
CA PHE A 811 -9.58 -10.70 -29.57
C PHE A 811 -10.64 -9.78 -30.22
N THR A 812 -11.91 -10.06 -29.96
CA THR A 812 -13.00 -9.17 -30.36
C THR A 812 -12.81 -7.78 -29.73
N PRO A 813 -13.21 -6.70 -30.43
CA PRO A 813 -13.45 -5.42 -29.78
C PRO A 813 -14.45 -5.57 -28.62
N PHE A 814 -14.49 -4.58 -27.73
CA PHE A 814 -15.50 -4.49 -26.68
C PHE A 814 -16.87 -4.24 -27.32
N THR A 815 -17.65 -5.30 -27.53
CA THR A 815 -18.91 -5.29 -28.30
C THR A 815 -20.02 -4.50 -27.61
N THR A 816 -20.07 -4.57 -26.27
CA THR A 816 -20.88 -3.67 -25.44
C THR A 816 -19.96 -2.75 -24.65
N LEU A 817 -20.27 -1.45 -24.64
CA LEU A 817 -19.63 -0.49 -23.71
C LEU A 817 -20.04 -0.77 -22.25
N CYS A 818 -21.11 -1.52 -22.03
CA CYS A 818 -21.55 -1.99 -20.72
C CYS A 818 -20.88 -3.32 -20.36
N PRO A 819 -20.15 -3.41 -19.22
CA PRO A 819 -19.65 -4.67 -18.69
C PRO A 819 -20.77 -5.49 -18.03
N GLY A 820 -20.53 -6.78 -17.75
CA GLY A 820 -21.57 -7.67 -17.22
C GLY A 820 -22.16 -7.21 -15.88
N ARG A 821 -23.50 -7.01 -15.83
CA ARG A 821 -24.28 -6.35 -14.75
C ARG A 821 -23.83 -6.69 -13.32
N ASN A 822 -23.58 -7.97 -13.03
CA ASN A 822 -23.25 -8.43 -11.67
C ASN A 822 -21.77 -8.29 -11.31
N HIS A 823 -20.85 -8.51 -12.26
CA HIS A 823 -19.41 -8.66 -11.99
C HIS A 823 -18.55 -7.49 -12.53
N GLY A 824 -19.07 -6.63 -13.39
CA GLY A 824 -18.36 -5.44 -13.87
C GLY A 824 -17.14 -5.74 -14.76
N LEU A 825 -17.04 -6.94 -15.33
CA LEU A 825 -15.98 -7.31 -16.27
C LEU A 825 -16.51 -7.35 -17.71
N TYR A 826 -15.68 -6.96 -18.66
CA TYR A 826 -15.97 -7.07 -20.08
C TYR A 826 -15.69 -8.48 -20.61
N LYS A 827 -16.50 -8.93 -21.58
CA LYS A 827 -16.34 -10.21 -22.28
C LYS A 827 -15.62 -9.98 -23.61
N ILE A 828 -14.70 -10.89 -23.97
CA ILE A 828 -14.04 -10.95 -25.28
C ILE A 828 -13.88 -12.41 -25.73
N SER A 829 -13.85 -12.65 -27.04
CA SER A 829 -13.54 -13.96 -27.65
C SER A 829 -12.44 -13.81 -28.71
N ARG A 830 -11.89 -14.91 -29.23
CA ARG A 830 -10.91 -14.86 -30.33
C ARG A 830 -11.56 -14.26 -31.58
N ARG A 831 -10.89 -13.31 -32.24
CA ARG A 831 -11.38 -12.72 -33.49
C ARG A 831 -10.90 -13.56 -34.67
N MET A 832 -11.85 -14.16 -35.38
CA MET A 832 -11.60 -14.94 -36.59
C MET A 832 -11.97 -14.13 -37.85
N ILE A 833 -11.22 -14.30 -38.93
CA ILE A 833 -11.52 -13.84 -40.29
C ILE A 833 -11.18 -15.01 -41.22
N ASP A 834 -12.12 -15.40 -42.09
CA ASP A 834 -11.96 -16.48 -43.07
C ASP A 834 -11.43 -17.80 -42.48
N GLY A 835 -11.90 -18.14 -41.27
CA GLY A 835 -11.48 -19.34 -40.53
C GLY A 835 -10.09 -19.25 -39.86
N GLN A 836 -9.33 -18.16 -40.07
CA GLN A 836 -8.03 -17.92 -39.45
C GLN A 836 -8.13 -16.87 -38.33
N GLN A 837 -7.16 -16.87 -37.41
CA GLN A 837 -7.06 -15.84 -36.38
C GLN A 837 -6.68 -14.49 -37.00
N HIS A 838 -7.39 -13.43 -36.62
CA HIS A 838 -7.06 -12.08 -37.06
C HIS A 838 -5.72 -11.64 -36.47
N THR A 839 -4.74 -11.40 -37.34
CA THR A 839 -3.36 -11.08 -36.99
C THR A 839 -2.93 -9.75 -37.61
N SER A 840 -2.10 -8.98 -36.90
CA SER A 840 -1.46 -7.78 -37.47
C SER A 840 -0.09 -7.52 -36.88
N VAL A 841 0.72 -6.74 -37.59
CA VAL A 841 1.90 -6.09 -37.02
C VAL A 841 1.54 -4.65 -36.64
N ILE A 842 1.90 -4.23 -35.42
CA ILE A 842 1.65 -2.88 -34.89
C ILE A 842 2.94 -2.24 -34.35
N PRO A 843 3.06 -0.90 -34.35
CA PRO A 843 4.05 -0.19 -33.55
C PRO A 843 3.84 -0.42 -32.04
N ILE A 844 4.93 -0.67 -31.28
CA ILE A 844 4.80 -0.99 -29.83
C ILE A 844 4.22 0.15 -28.99
N ASN A 845 4.30 1.41 -29.45
CA ASN A 845 3.76 2.57 -28.73
C ASN A 845 2.22 2.59 -28.68
N LEU A 846 1.54 1.75 -29.48
CA LEU A 846 0.11 1.50 -29.35
C LEU A 846 -0.23 0.58 -28.16
N ILE A 847 0.75 -0.17 -27.63
CA ILE A 847 0.56 -1.06 -26.47
C ILE A 847 0.62 -0.24 -25.19
N LYS A 848 -0.52 -0.16 -24.48
CA LYS A 848 -0.67 0.69 -23.28
C LYS A 848 -0.18 0.01 -21.99
N GLN A 849 -0.48 -1.28 -21.84
CA GLN A 849 -0.23 -2.08 -20.63
C GLN A 849 -0.41 -3.58 -20.93
N SER A 850 0.04 -4.46 -20.02
CA SER A 850 -0.47 -5.84 -20.01
C SER A 850 -1.97 -5.86 -19.66
N ALA A 851 -2.70 -6.83 -20.19
CA ALA A 851 -4.10 -7.07 -19.87
C ALA A 851 -4.22 -8.50 -19.32
N HIS A 852 -4.58 -8.67 -18.05
CA HIS A 852 -4.93 -10.00 -17.55
C HIS A 852 -6.34 -10.36 -18.02
N VAL A 853 -6.52 -11.60 -18.46
CA VAL A 853 -7.80 -12.15 -18.90
C VAL A 853 -8.09 -13.42 -18.10
N ILE A 854 -9.35 -13.65 -17.75
CA ILE A 854 -9.78 -14.82 -16.96
C ILE A 854 -10.75 -15.63 -17.82
N PRO A 855 -10.56 -16.96 -17.97
CA PRO A 855 -11.47 -17.77 -18.76
C PRO A 855 -12.90 -17.75 -18.19
N ALA A 856 -13.91 -17.70 -19.07
CA ALA A 856 -15.27 -18.04 -18.69
C ALA A 856 -15.32 -19.56 -18.51
N PHE A 857 -15.35 -20.02 -17.26
CA PHE A 857 -15.23 -21.44 -16.91
C PHE A 857 -16.53 -22.21 -17.06
N GLY A 858 -17.67 -21.52 -17.19
CA GLY A 858 -18.99 -22.15 -17.06
C GLY A 858 -19.19 -22.79 -15.68
N PRO A 859 -20.20 -23.65 -15.48
CA PRO A 859 -20.47 -24.28 -14.18
C PRO A 859 -19.31 -25.14 -13.65
N VAL A 860 -18.58 -25.81 -14.55
CA VAL A 860 -17.47 -26.73 -14.24
C VAL A 860 -16.28 -26.39 -15.14
N ALA A 861 -15.12 -26.15 -14.55
CA ALA A 861 -13.91 -25.80 -15.31
C ALA A 861 -13.41 -27.01 -16.12
N PRO A 862 -13.27 -26.91 -17.46
CA PRO A 862 -12.93 -28.06 -18.30
C PRO A 862 -11.58 -28.71 -17.97
N ALA A 863 -11.51 -30.04 -18.02
CA ALA A 863 -10.39 -30.81 -17.48
C ALA A 863 -9.08 -30.56 -18.24
N GLU A 864 -9.18 -30.46 -19.55
CA GLU A 864 -8.12 -30.30 -20.55
C GLU A 864 -7.48 -28.90 -20.57
N TRP A 865 -8.16 -27.88 -20.02
CA TRP A 865 -7.62 -26.53 -19.91
C TRP A 865 -6.42 -26.51 -18.95
N LYS A 866 -5.31 -25.92 -19.40
CA LYS A 866 -4.08 -25.69 -18.63
C LYS A 866 -3.73 -24.21 -18.67
N SER A 867 -3.08 -23.70 -17.63
CA SER A 867 -2.59 -22.31 -17.56
C SER A 867 -1.83 -21.86 -18.83
N SER A 868 -1.09 -22.77 -19.48
CA SER A 868 -0.33 -22.51 -20.71
C SER A 868 -1.11 -22.61 -22.02
N THR A 869 -2.33 -23.18 -22.03
CA THR A 869 -3.13 -23.40 -23.25
C THR A 869 -4.45 -22.64 -23.24
N VAL A 870 -4.90 -22.16 -22.07
CA VAL A 870 -6.26 -21.64 -21.90
C VAL A 870 -6.58 -20.41 -22.75
N LEU A 871 -5.58 -19.61 -23.13
CA LEU A 871 -5.77 -18.48 -24.06
C LEU A 871 -6.12 -18.93 -25.49
N GLU A 872 -5.74 -20.14 -25.87
CA GLU A 872 -6.00 -20.72 -27.20
C GLU A 872 -7.33 -21.48 -27.23
N VAL A 873 -7.67 -22.19 -26.15
CA VAL A 873 -8.82 -23.12 -26.12
C VAL A 873 -10.08 -22.56 -25.47
N ALA A 874 -10.01 -21.48 -24.69
CA ALA A 874 -11.21 -20.91 -24.07
C ALA A 874 -11.98 -20.05 -25.10
N PRO A 875 -13.29 -20.34 -25.35
CA PRO A 875 -14.07 -19.61 -26.35
C PRO A 875 -14.39 -18.17 -25.92
N LEU A 876 -14.44 -17.93 -24.60
CA LEU A 876 -14.80 -16.65 -24.00
C LEU A 876 -13.90 -16.35 -22.81
N LEU A 877 -13.46 -15.09 -22.71
CA LEU A 877 -12.60 -14.57 -21.66
C LEU A 877 -13.19 -13.29 -21.06
N TYR A 878 -12.95 -13.07 -19.77
CA TYR A 878 -13.25 -11.84 -19.05
C TYR A 878 -11.99 -10.97 -18.92
N VAL A 879 -12.06 -9.69 -19.28
CA VAL A 879 -10.96 -8.74 -19.10
C VAL A 879 -10.92 -8.29 -17.64
N ASN A 880 -9.78 -8.49 -16.96
CA ASN A 880 -9.66 -8.34 -15.52
C ASN A 880 -9.00 -7.00 -15.10
N CYS A 881 -9.83 -6.04 -14.73
CA CYS A 881 -9.41 -4.75 -14.16
C CYS A 881 -8.70 -4.90 -12.79
N PHE A 882 -8.99 -5.93 -12.00
CA PHE A 882 -8.39 -6.13 -10.66
C PHE A 882 -6.95 -6.67 -10.69
N SER A 883 -6.25 -6.69 -11.83
CA SER A 883 -4.90 -7.28 -11.90
C SER A 883 -3.81 -6.44 -11.20
N ASP A 884 -3.92 -5.11 -11.26
CA ASP A 884 -3.14 -4.13 -10.49
C ASP A 884 -3.94 -2.81 -10.40
N ARG A 885 -3.52 -1.85 -9.56
CA ARG A 885 -4.16 -0.53 -9.45
C ARG A 885 -4.21 0.22 -10.78
N PHE A 886 -3.19 0.08 -11.64
CA PHE A 886 -3.17 0.75 -12.94
C PHE A 886 -4.29 0.20 -13.86
N PRO A 887 -4.35 -1.11 -14.20
CA PRO A 887 -5.48 -1.72 -14.91
C PRO A 887 -6.83 -1.33 -14.33
N TYR A 888 -6.98 -1.35 -12.99
CA TYR A 888 -8.21 -0.95 -12.33
C TYR A 888 -8.59 0.48 -12.73
N SER A 889 -7.73 1.46 -12.44
CA SER A 889 -8.00 2.86 -12.81
C SER A 889 -8.24 3.10 -14.30
N THR A 890 -7.63 2.32 -15.20
CA THR A 890 -7.78 2.55 -16.65
C THR A 890 -8.99 1.86 -17.28
N ILE A 891 -9.54 0.81 -16.66
CA ILE A 891 -10.60 -0.04 -17.25
C ILE A 891 -11.95 0.14 -16.53
N TYR A 892 -11.90 0.45 -15.23
CA TYR A 892 -13.04 0.83 -14.38
C TYR A 892 -13.18 2.36 -14.36
#